data_AF-A0A1M4Y907-F1
#
_entry.id   AF-A0A1M4Y907-F1
#
_cell.length_a   1.000
_cell.length_b   1.000
_cell.length_c   1.000
_cell.angle_alpha   90.00
_cell.angle_beta   90.00
_cell.angle_gamma   90.00
#
_symmetry.space_group_name_H-M   'P 1'
#
loop_
_entity.id
_entity.type
_entity.pdbx_description
1 polymer ?
#
loop_
_entity_poly.entity_id
_entity_poly.type
_entity_poly.pdbx_seq_one_letter_code
_entity_poly.pdbx_strand_id
1 'polypeptide(L)'
;MTTIPSFESAVLTISGLLAPVELQTAIKQRFQKGEMGHVRHQELLKALLEDVRRAVEIPKDSDLFNDFLRSAFNLLNTLDTFGNYSRTYDADERQVLWEIAQDLAPAMGRTYGFWSLDQSLTPQLPNGDLWFLPRTCEVNPQRLVLPVETLATWWLGELGTKQGSIWPHSTDDRLRTFQNWKSGKTTPSIDAIYRMFPDKETFLPVTTFASPQDADVERRFEAAIAFLNRSFDHDGIAEKVTWLIECCPRIPRGIAEQAFAGRLGEHEKTLFVTAVETRWGIRRLFLVARALEAAFKRAVATLTPDVPADDPDPFSNKALQLIELFKLSYKWTVDAGNGPFRVHDRRFREAVPEWLANGAFWGIMPHEQGLRRPEAIAHRFSSEFKRKTRGRELDNIFLDRTFSAAALAEDVDAKAVEERDALEKLLEKGVSIWRSNQPNRQSSLSELLEIAQSHPRKAEFEADILYLEALHCIAQNDPDTAKAKVLEALDACNSRGFGELKTELAWLGFSLEVAFQSFSVKKAERFFRTWSRNMQPEDVKRFFVFPDGTVAPFEHAMRSAAPEASESFWNKLSRPYPGAARLERPFFEEHGDVFKEYCQIVFQGRVDQEAAAWKKRHNTALKKKLCDVRGDTFFSLILKMTIDMTGCDLPEPPAGTIPISFEEMKARLRHGVLTLAQIMDRKALEDTDFKLQSPLMLAAVNADVDLVKALLDRQVDVTAADSLGRTALHSAALGHSTRCFELILSSGADVMARTCVGTSAFALAANLGEDEMVRLCLEKSGSNIPKTEREKVLACAIDCYENYKRHRKDFAQSGKKIAPKARYRRIADLLSGEMASSC
;
A
#
# COMPACT_ATOMS: atom_id res chain seq x y z
N MET A 1 -14.49 7.53 15.98
CA MET A 1 -14.92 6.14 15.64
C MET A 1 -14.31 5.22 16.69
N THR A 2 -14.96 4.12 17.08
CA THR A 2 -14.37 3.17 18.06
C THR A 2 -13.46 2.15 17.35
N THR A 3 -12.72 2.61 16.34
CA THR A 3 -11.78 1.80 15.56
C THR A 3 -10.39 2.39 15.74
N ILE A 4 -9.37 1.55 15.62
CA ILE A 4 -7.99 2.01 15.51
C ILE A 4 -7.88 2.93 14.27
N PRO A 5 -7.22 4.09 14.36
CA PRO A 5 -7.09 4.99 13.23
C PRO A 5 -6.43 4.32 12.02
N SER A 6 -7.05 4.44 10.85
CA SER A 6 -6.47 3.94 9.60
C SER A 6 -5.28 4.77 9.14
N PHE A 7 -4.44 4.17 8.29
CA PHE A 7 -3.39 4.83 7.53
C PHE A 7 -3.90 6.14 6.89
N GLU A 8 -5.05 6.10 6.22
CA GLU A 8 -5.61 7.29 5.56
C GLU A 8 -6.03 8.38 6.54
N SER A 9 -6.56 8.00 7.70
CA SER A 9 -6.94 8.96 8.75
C SER A 9 -5.71 9.66 9.33
N ALA A 10 -4.61 8.92 9.52
CA ALA A 10 -3.35 9.46 9.99
C ALA A 10 -2.72 10.41 8.96
N VAL A 11 -2.64 10.02 7.68
CA VAL A 11 -2.10 10.88 6.62
C VAL A 11 -2.90 12.17 6.47
N LEU A 12 -4.24 12.10 6.49
CA LEU A 12 -5.08 13.29 6.45
C LEU A 12 -4.87 14.20 7.67
N THR A 13 -4.68 13.60 8.85
CA THR A 13 -4.42 14.35 10.08
C THR A 13 -3.07 15.06 10.00
N ILE A 14 -2.00 14.35 9.63
CA ILE A 14 -0.65 14.91 9.50
C ILE A 14 -0.64 16.01 8.44
N SER A 15 -1.24 15.74 7.29
CA SER A 15 -1.32 16.71 6.19
C SER A 15 -2.09 17.97 6.61
N GLY A 16 -3.23 17.85 7.31
CA GLY A 16 -3.97 19.01 7.84
C GLY A 16 -3.26 19.77 8.97
N LEU A 17 -2.34 19.11 9.70
CA LEU A 17 -1.51 19.76 10.72
C LEU A 17 -0.32 20.54 10.13
N LEU A 18 0.10 20.23 8.91
CA LEU A 18 1.28 20.85 8.28
C LEU A 18 0.93 21.74 7.08
N ALA A 19 -0.18 21.45 6.38
CA ALA A 19 -0.57 22.11 5.15
C ALA A 19 -2.06 22.50 5.14
N PRO A 20 -2.44 23.58 4.43
CA PRO A 20 -3.83 23.95 4.22
C PRO A 20 -4.49 23.00 3.20
N VAL A 21 -4.97 21.85 3.66
CA VAL A 21 -5.66 20.87 2.80
C VAL A 21 -7.16 21.13 2.78
N GLU A 22 -7.63 21.81 1.74
CA GLU A 22 -9.06 21.95 1.44
C GLU A 22 -9.55 20.80 0.57
N LEU A 23 -10.09 19.76 1.23
CA LEU A 23 -10.81 18.68 0.57
C LEU A 23 -12.27 18.68 1.00
N GLN A 24 -13.18 18.41 0.06
CA GLN A 24 -14.60 18.21 0.36
C GLN A 24 -14.79 17.09 1.38
N THR A 25 -15.71 17.27 2.33
CA THR A 25 -15.97 16.30 3.42
C THR A 25 -16.25 14.89 2.90
N ALA A 26 -17.02 14.76 1.81
CA ALA A 26 -17.31 13.47 1.20
C ALA A 26 -16.05 12.76 0.67
N ILE A 27 -15.08 13.51 0.13
CA ILE A 27 -13.82 12.95 -0.36
C ILE A 27 -12.96 12.48 0.82
N LYS A 28 -12.88 13.28 1.90
CA LYS A 28 -12.17 12.91 3.13
C LYS A 28 -12.73 11.61 3.71
N GLN A 29 -14.05 11.50 3.87
CA GLN A 29 -14.70 10.31 4.41
C GLN A 29 -14.45 9.07 3.53
N ARG A 30 -14.60 9.18 2.21
CA ARG A 30 -14.35 8.07 1.29
C ARG A 30 -12.89 7.64 1.25
N PHE A 31 -11.95 8.57 1.45
CA PHE A 31 -10.53 8.25 1.57
C PHE A 31 -10.27 7.50 2.87
N GLN A 32 -10.74 8.00 4.02
CA GLN A 32 -10.58 7.39 5.34
C GLN A 32 -11.14 5.97 5.42
N LYS A 33 -12.32 5.74 4.83
CA LYS A 33 -12.98 4.43 4.81
C LYS A 33 -12.41 3.47 3.77
N GLY A 34 -11.49 3.93 2.91
CA GLY A 34 -11.05 3.15 1.76
C GLY A 34 -12.23 2.76 0.87
N GLU A 35 -13.00 3.74 0.39
CA GLU A 35 -14.16 3.58 -0.52
C GLU A 35 -13.96 4.30 -1.87
N MET A 36 -12.81 4.95 -2.06
CA MET A 36 -12.41 5.58 -3.31
C MET A 36 -11.92 4.53 -4.32
N GLY A 37 -11.96 4.77 -5.64
CA GLY A 37 -11.27 3.87 -6.59
C GLY A 37 -9.75 3.90 -6.37
N HIS A 38 -9.04 2.79 -6.60
CA HIS A 38 -7.63 2.58 -6.32
C HIS A 38 -6.74 3.66 -6.96
N VAL A 39 -6.96 3.98 -8.24
CA VAL A 39 -6.21 5.01 -8.94
C VAL A 39 -6.39 6.37 -8.27
N ARG A 40 -7.64 6.80 -8.04
CA ARG A 40 -7.95 8.08 -7.37
C ARG A 40 -7.42 8.12 -5.93
N HIS A 41 -7.47 6.98 -5.24
CA HIS A 41 -6.94 6.85 -3.88
C HIS A 41 -5.41 7.05 -3.88
N GLN A 42 -4.69 6.41 -4.79
CA GLN A 42 -3.24 6.58 -4.94
C GLN A 42 -2.86 8.02 -5.34
N GLU A 43 -3.60 8.64 -6.25
CA GLU A 43 -3.39 10.03 -6.65
C GLU A 43 -3.55 10.99 -5.47
N LEU A 44 -4.64 10.82 -4.70
CA LEU A 44 -4.89 11.64 -3.51
C LEU A 44 -3.82 11.40 -2.43
N LEU A 45 -3.44 10.14 -2.19
CA LEU A 45 -2.37 9.82 -1.25
C LEU A 45 -1.04 10.48 -1.65
N LYS A 46 -0.65 10.37 -2.92
CA LYS A 46 0.55 11.03 -3.45
C LYS A 46 0.47 12.55 -3.28
N ALA A 47 -0.69 13.16 -3.56
CA ALA A 47 -0.89 14.59 -3.38
C ALA A 47 -0.74 15.01 -1.91
N LEU A 48 -1.38 14.29 -0.98
CA LEU A 48 -1.30 14.57 0.46
C LEU A 48 0.13 14.45 1.02
N LEU A 49 0.87 13.42 0.59
CA LEU A 49 2.26 13.22 0.99
C LEU A 49 3.19 14.28 0.39
N GLU A 50 2.94 14.68 -0.85
CA GLU A 50 3.65 15.77 -1.50
C GLU A 50 3.37 17.12 -0.83
N ASP A 51 2.15 17.36 -0.35
CA ASP A 51 1.83 18.55 0.44
C ASP A 51 2.56 18.56 1.79
N VAL A 52 2.63 17.40 2.47
CA VAL A 52 3.46 17.23 3.68
C VAL A 52 4.92 17.55 3.36
N ARG A 53 5.49 16.96 2.29
CA ARG A 53 6.88 17.19 1.86
C ARG A 53 7.17 18.66 1.65
N ARG A 54 6.30 19.37 0.92
CA ARG A 54 6.43 20.80 0.65
C ARG A 54 6.35 21.62 1.93
N ALA A 55 5.41 21.29 2.83
CA ALA A 55 5.24 22.00 4.08
C ALA A 55 6.45 21.90 5.01
N VAL A 56 7.14 20.75 5.03
CA VAL A 56 8.38 20.58 5.80
C VAL A 56 9.66 20.88 5.01
N GLU A 57 9.53 21.45 3.81
CA GLU A 57 10.63 21.91 2.95
C GLU A 57 11.68 20.82 2.64
N ILE A 58 11.27 19.55 2.56
CA ILE A 58 12.20 18.46 2.19
C ILE A 58 12.32 18.42 0.67
N PRO A 59 13.52 18.43 0.05
CA PRO A 59 13.70 18.38 -1.41
C PRO A 59 13.11 17.11 -2.06
N LYS A 60 12.72 17.20 -3.34
CA LYS A 60 12.10 16.06 -4.07
C LYS A 60 13.04 14.88 -4.25
N ASP A 61 14.31 15.17 -4.51
CA ASP A 61 15.34 14.17 -4.85
C ASP A 61 16.17 13.73 -3.63
N SER A 62 15.68 14.02 -2.43
CA SER A 62 16.37 13.65 -1.18
C SER A 62 15.98 12.26 -0.71
N ASP A 63 16.98 11.43 -0.43
CA ASP A 63 16.81 10.13 0.24
C ASP A 63 16.10 10.27 1.60
N LEU A 64 16.21 11.44 2.25
CA LEU A 64 15.54 11.73 3.53
C LEU A 64 14.01 11.61 3.43
N PHE A 65 13.41 12.04 2.31
CA PHE A 65 11.96 11.92 2.17
C PHE A 65 11.55 10.47 1.97
N ASN A 66 12.33 9.71 1.20
CA ASN A 66 12.08 8.29 0.97
C ASN A 66 12.23 7.47 2.27
N ASP A 67 13.20 7.80 3.12
CA ASP A 67 13.40 7.13 4.41
C ASP A 67 12.33 7.54 5.44
N PHE A 68 11.91 8.81 5.45
CA PHE A 68 10.76 9.27 6.23
C PHE A 68 9.49 8.51 5.82
N LEU A 69 9.20 8.47 4.51
CA LEU A 69 8.05 7.75 3.99
C LEU A 69 8.12 6.28 4.39
N ARG A 70 9.27 5.61 4.21
CA ARG A 70 9.42 4.19 4.58
C ARG A 70 9.10 3.95 6.06
N SER A 71 9.62 4.78 6.94
CA SER A 71 9.39 4.69 8.39
C SER A 71 7.94 4.96 8.75
N ALA A 72 7.34 6.00 8.16
CA ALA A 72 5.94 6.35 8.35
C ALA A 72 5.00 5.26 7.81
N PHE A 73 5.26 4.73 6.61
CA PHE A 73 4.50 3.63 6.02
C PHE A 73 4.56 2.38 6.92
N ASN A 74 5.72 2.03 7.46
CA ASN A 74 5.84 0.90 8.37
C ASN A 74 4.96 1.08 9.62
N LEU A 75 5.03 2.25 10.27
CA LEU A 75 4.22 2.56 11.45
C LEU A 75 2.72 2.63 11.12
N LEU A 76 2.34 3.17 9.97
CA LEU A 76 0.93 3.30 9.62
C LEU A 76 0.33 1.97 9.13
N ASN A 77 1.10 1.13 8.43
CA ASN A 77 0.70 -0.24 8.10
C ASN A 77 0.51 -1.10 9.35
N THR A 78 1.31 -0.85 10.39
CA THR A 78 1.15 -1.44 11.72
C THR A 78 -0.22 -1.11 12.30
N LEU A 79 -0.59 0.16 12.32
CA LEU A 79 -1.89 0.61 12.85
C LEU A 79 -3.05 0.04 12.04
N ASP A 80 -2.92 -0.04 10.72
CA ASP A 80 -3.91 -0.72 9.87
C ASP A 80 -4.03 -2.20 10.25
N THR A 81 -2.92 -2.89 10.48
CA THR A 81 -2.94 -4.30 10.91
C THR A 81 -3.64 -4.41 12.27
N PHE A 82 -3.31 -3.57 13.25
CA PHE A 82 -4.01 -3.61 14.54
C PHE A 82 -5.50 -3.34 14.36
N GLY A 83 -5.90 -2.33 13.56
CA GLY A 83 -7.29 -2.03 13.31
C GLY A 83 -8.05 -3.16 12.60
N ASN A 84 -7.37 -3.94 11.79
CA ASN A 84 -7.96 -5.04 11.05
C ASN A 84 -7.99 -6.37 11.82
N TYR A 85 -7.16 -6.55 12.85
CA TYR A 85 -7.09 -7.79 13.62
C TYR A 85 -7.57 -7.63 15.09
N SER A 86 -7.91 -6.42 15.53
CA SER A 86 -8.44 -6.18 16.88
C SER A 86 -9.97 -6.13 16.94
N ARG A 87 -10.53 -6.72 17.99
CA ARG A 87 -11.93 -6.57 18.40
C ARG A 87 -12.02 -5.51 19.49
N THR A 88 -12.78 -4.44 19.27
CA THR A 88 -12.86 -3.33 20.22
C THR A 88 -14.04 -3.44 21.18
N TYR A 89 -14.99 -4.36 20.96
CA TYR A 89 -16.17 -4.54 21.82
C TYR A 89 -16.87 -3.19 22.11
N ASP A 90 -17.21 -2.92 23.38
CA ASP A 90 -17.81 -1.64 23.79
C ASP A 90 -16.79 -0.56 24.16
N ALA A 91 -15.49 -0.76 23.92
CA ALA A 91 -14.50 0.26 24.18
C ALA A 91 -14.80 1.52 23.34
N ASP A 92 -14.81 2.69 23.98
CA ASP A 92 -14.99 3.95 23.29
C ASP A 92 -13.70 4.43 22.60
N GLU A 93 -13.79 5.47 21.78
CA GLU A 93 -12.65 6.00 21.02
C GLU A 93 -11.49 6.41 21.92
N ARG A 94 -11.78 6.92 23.13
CA ARG A 94 -10.74 7.36 24.07
C ARG A 94 -10.01 6.15 24.63
N GLN A 95 -10.75 5.12 25.03
CA GLN A 95 -10.20 3.87 25.54
C GLN A 95 -9.34 3.17 24.48
N VAL A 96 -9.84 3.07 23.24
CA VAL A 96 -9.07 2.46 22.13
C VAL A 96 -7.77 3.20 21.87
N LEU A 97 -7.82 4.54 21.77
CA LEU A 97 -6.63 5.36 21.55
C LEU A 97 -5.65 5.29 22.72
N TRP A 98 -6.17 5.27 23.95
CA TRP A 98 -5.37 5.22 25.17
C TRP A 98 -4.55 3.95 25.26
N GLU A 99 -5.17 2.78 25.08
CA GLU A 99 -4.45 1.49 25.15
C GLU A 99 -3.33 1.40 24.12
N ILE A 100 -3.56 1.87 22.90
CA ILE A 100 -2.55 1.81 21.84
C ILE A 100 -1.43 2.84 22.08
N ALA A 101 -1.79 4.03 22.56
CA ALA A 101 -0.83 5.11 22.78
C ALA A 101 0.15 4.79 23.91
N GLN A 102 -0.25 4.01 24.91
CA GLN A 102 0.61 3.58 26.01
C GLN A 102 1.85 2.79 25.54
N ASP A 103 1.72 1.99 24.48
CA ASP A 103 2.84 1.28 23.88
C ASP A 103 3.52 2.06 22.75
N LEU A 104 2.77 2.88 22.01
CA LEU A 104 3.32 3.65 20.88
C LEU A 104 4.20 4.82 21.34
N ALA A 105 3.82 5.54 22.39
CA ALA A 105 4.59 6.67 22.92
C ALA A 105 6.03 6.28 23.32
N PRO A 106 6.27 5.22 24.11
CA PRO A 106 7.63 4.77 24.40
C PRO A 106 8.34 4.24 23.13
N ALA A 107 7.63 3.65 22.17
CA ALA A 107 8.26 3.18 20.93
C ALA A 107 8.81 4.34 20.09
N MET A 108 8.06 5.44 20.01
CA MET A 108 8.52 6.68 19.40
C MET A 108 9.70 7.29 20.18
N GLY A 109 9.64 7.29 21.51
CA GLY A 109 10.73 7.78 22.37
C GLY A 109 12.04 7.04 22.13
N ARG A 110 11.99 5.71 22.00
CA ARG A 110 13.14 4.87 21.69
C ARG A 110 13.68 5.12 20.28
N THR A 111 12.79 5.25 19.29
CA THR A 111 13.19 5.54 17.90
C THR A 111 13.93 6.87 17.82
N TYR A 112 13.40 7.91 18.48
CA TYR A 112 14.05 9.21 18.55
C TYR A 112 15.38 9.16 19.32
N GLY A 113 15.44 8.38 20.42
CA GLY A 113 16.67 8.14 21.18
C GLY A 113 17.80 7.55 20.34
N PHE A 114 17.50 6.59 19.46
CA PHE A 114 18.48 6.05 18.53
C PHE A 114 19.01 7.09 17.55
N TRP A 115 18.13 7.94 17.03
CA TRP A 115 18.55 9.02 16.14
C TRP A 115 19.47 10.03 16.85
N SER A 116 19.28 10.26 18.15
CA SER A 116 20.12 11.17 18.95
C SER A 116 21.49 10.59 19.36
N LEU A 117 21.69 9.27 19.25
CA LEU A 117 22.90 8.58 19.70
C LEU A 117 24.11 8.80 18.76
N ASP A 118 23.88 8.97 17.46
CA ASP A 118 24.93 9.16 16.45
C ASP A 118 25.34 10.65 16.31
N GLN A 119 24.36 11.57 16.35
CA GLN A 119 24.56 13.02 16.36
C GLN A 119 23.39 13.70 17.08
N SER A 120 23.63 14.83 17.76
CA SER A 120 22.51 15.67 18.23
C SER A 120 21.73 16.18 17.02
N LEU A 121 20.49 15.68 16.87
CA LEU A 121 19.58 15.94 15.76
C LEU A 121 19.21 17.43 15.64
N THR A 122 19.46 18.20 16.69
CA THR A 122 19.18 19.63 16.74
C THR A 122 20.30 20.40 17.44
N PRO A 123 21.18 21.12 16.72
CA PRO A 123 22.14 22.00 17.36
C PRO A 123 21.44 23.11 18.17
N GLN A 124 21.65 23.10 19.49
CA GLN A 124 21.41 24.23 20.40
C GLN A 124 20.00 24.86 20.34
N LEU A 125 18.98 24.06 20.01
CA LEU A 125 17.59 24.42 20.28
C LEU A 125 17.36 24.44 21.80
N PRO A 126 16.39 25.22 22.29
CA PRO A 126 16.22 25.46 23.71
C PRO A 126 15.90 24.17 24.46
N ASN A 127 16.69 23.89 25.52
CA ASN A 127 16.53 22.80 26.50
C ASN A 127 16.89 21.37 26.02
N GLY A 128 17.76 21.22 25.01
CA GLY A 128 18.24 19.92 24.55
C GLY A 128 17.35 19.25 23.48
N ASP A 129 17.53 17.94 23.26
CA ASP A 129 17.00 17.20 22.09
C ASP A 129 15.46 17.11 22.00
N LEU A 130 14.68 17.67 22.95
CA LEU A 130 13.20 17.48 23.07
C LEU A 130 12.38 18.78 23.12
N TRP A 131 12.87 19.88 22.52
CA TRP A 131 12.20 21.20 22.45
C TRP A 131 10.75 21.19 21.92
N PHE A 132 10.37 20.14 21.21
CA PHE A 132 9.09 19.99 20.54
C PHE A 132 8.00 19.35 21.42
N LEU A 133 8.31 19.01 22.67
CA LEU A 133 7.35 18.44 23.63
C LEU A 133 6.92 19.48 24.68
N PRO A 134 5.65 19.44 25.13
CA PRO A 134 5.21 20.19 26.31
C PRO A 134 6.02 19.86 27.57
N ARG A 135 6.18 20.86 28.43
CA ARG A 135 6.89 20.73 29.71
C ARG A 135 6.33 21.67 30.76
N THR A 136 6.47 21.29 32.03
CA THR A 136 6.18 22.18 33.15
C THR A 136 7.23 23.30 33.23
N CYS A 137 6.80 24.51 33.57
CA CYS A 137 7.70 25.64 33.75
C CYS A 137 8.54 25.44 35.02
N GLU A 138 9.86 25.64 34.92
CA GLU A 138 10.80 25.48 36.05
C GLU A 138 10.50 26.44 37.21
N VAL A 139 10.06 27.66 36.89
CA VAL A 139 9.77 28.71 37.88
C VAL A 139 8.36 28.57 38.46
N ASN A 140 7.41 28.08 37.66
CA ASN A 140 6.03 27.87 38.08
C ASN A 140 5.54 26.49 37.61
N PRO A 141 5.64 25.45 38.46
CA PRO A 141 5.19 24.11 38.12
C PRO A 141 3.70 24.00 37.75
N GLN A 142 2.89 25.00 38.11
CA GLN A 142 1.47 25.11 37.75
C GLN A 142 1.24 25.71 36.34
N ARG A 143 2.29 25.83 35.53
CA ARG A 143 2.19 26.35 34.16
C ARG A 143 2.82 25.38 33.17
N LEU A 144 2.05 25.01 32.15
CA LEU A 144 2.54 24.24 31.01
C LEU A 144 3.12 25.17 29.94
N VAL A 145 4.34 24.87 29.48
CA VAL A 145 5.03 25.56 28.39
C VAL A 145 4.91 24.70 27.14
N LEU A 146 4.37 25.27 26.07
CA LEU A 146 4.10 24.57 24.81
C LEU A 146 5.26 24.71 23.80
N PRO A 147 5.32 23.86 22.75
CA PRO A 147 6.41 23.86 21.77
C PRO A 147 6.62 25.20 21.06
N VAL A 148 5.55 25.89 20.64
CA VAL A 148 5.67 27.18 19.96
C VAL A 148 6.21 28.26 20.89
N GLU A 149 5.74 28.29 22.15
CA GLU A 149 6.25 29.22 23.16
C GLU A 149 7.75 28.98 23.40
N THR A 150 8.15 27.71 23.49
CA THR A 150 9.56 27.32 23.71
C THR A 150 10.43 27.83 22.57
N LEU A 151 10.03 27.57 21.32
CA LEU A 151 10.76 28.02 20.14
C LEU A 151 10.76 29.55 19.99
N ALA A 152 9.63 30.22 20.24
CA ALA A 152 9.51 31.67 20.17
C ALA A 152 10.37 32.38 21.22
N THR A 153 10.40 31.84 22.45
CA THR A 153 11.22 32.38 23.54
C THR A 153 12.70 32.30 23.22
N TRP A 154 13.15 31.14 22.72
CA TRP A 154 14.52 30.96 22.27
C TRP A 154 14.89 31.87 21.12
N TRP A 155 14.07 31.90 20.06
CA TRP A 155 14.35 32.71 18.89
C TRP A 155 14.51 34.18 19.24
N LEU A 156 13.63 34.73 20.10
CA LEU A 156 13.80 36.11 20.59
C LEU A 156 15.07 36.32 21.41
N GLY A 157 15.49 35.33 22.19
CA GLY A 157 16.76 35.35 22.90
C GLY A 157 17.94 35.45 21.94
N GLU A 158 17.93 34.64 20.88
CA GLU A 158 18.95 34.66 19.81
C GLU A 158 18.96 35.99 19.05
N LEU A 159 17.81 36.63 18.85
CA LEU A 159 17.72 37.94 18.17
C LEU A 159 18.29 39.10 19.00
N GLY A 160 18.28 39.01 20.34
CA GLY A 160 18.82 40.05 21.23
C GLY A 160 18.26 41.46 20.95
N THR A 161 19.16 42.45 20.81
CA THR A 161 18.83 43.86 20.49
C THR A 161 18.57 44.11 19.00
N LYS A 162 18.74 43.11 18.12
CA LYS A 162 18.65 43.24 16.66
C LYS A 162 17.23 43.14 16.10
N GLN A 163 16.21 43.17 16.96
CA GLN A 163 14.79 43.05 16.57
C GLN A 163 14.36 44.09 15.53
N GLY A 164 14.87 45.33 15.64
CA GLY A 164 14.57 46.43 14.71
C GLY A 164 15.23 46.32 13.33
N SER A 165 16.27 45.48 13.16
CA SER A 165 16.94 45.31 11.86
C SER A 165 16.33 44.21 11.01
N ILE A 166 15.70 43.21 11.63
CA ILE A 166 15.06 42.07 10.94
C ILE A 166 13.65 42.40 10.50
N TRP A 167 12.97 43.28 11.26
CA TRP A 167 11.69 43.83 10.87
C TRP A 167 11.78 45.36 10.65
N PRO A 168 12.53 45.82 9.63
CA PRO A 168 12.80 47.24 9.40
C PRO A 168 11.53 48.07 9.10
N HIS A 169 10.43 47.39 8.76
CA HIS A 169 9.12 48.00 8.50
C HIS A 169 7.98 47.39 9.33
N SER A 170 8.25 46.57 10.36
CA SER A 170 7.14 46.05 11.16
C SER A 170 6.62 47.10 12.13
N THR A 171 5.48 47.66 11.76
CA THR A 171 4.37 48.01 12.65
C THR A 171 4.33 47.13 13.92
N ASP A 172 4.09 47.75 15.08
CA ASP A 172 3.84 47.13 16.41
C ASP A 172 3.08 45.79 16.36
N ASP A 173 2.23 45.62 15.35
CA ASP A 173 1.43 44.42 15.07
C ASP A 173 2.24 43.11 14.92
N ARG A 174 3.36 43.04 14.17
CA ARG A 174 4.11 41.76 14.00
C ARG A 174 4.79 41.36 15.31
N LEU A 175 5.41 42.32 16.01
CA LEU A 175 6.02 42.09 17.31
C LEU A 175 4.95 41.67 18.33
N ARG A 176 3.80 42.34 18.35
CA ARG A 176 2.65 41.96 19.19
C ARG A 176 2.17 40.54 18.89
N THR A 177 2.05 40.17 17.61
CA THR A 177 1.70 38.80 17.20
C THR A 177 2.73 37.78 17.67
N PHE A 178 4.03 38.08 17.54
CA PHE A 178 5.09 37.19 17.99
C PHE A 178 5.15 37.08 19.52
N GLN A 179 4.92 38.17 20.25
CA GLN A 179 4.78 38.17 21.71
C GLN A 179 3.55 37.37 22.15
N ASN A 180 2.47 37.37 21.38
CA ASN A 180 1.32 36.49 21.64
C ASN A 180 1.71 35.01 21.49
N TRP A 181 2.52 34.64 20.50
CA TRP A 181 3.03 33.27 20.38
C TRP A 181 3.95 32.90 21.55
N LYS A 182 4.81 33.82 21.99
CA LYS A 182 5.64 33.66 23.19
C LYS A 182 4.81 33.51 24.46
N SER A 183 3.63 34.11 24.54
CA SER A 183 2.77 34.00 25.72
C SER A 183 2.13 32.61 25.90
N GLY A 184 2.22 31.73 24.89
CA GLY A 184 1.60 30.40 24.89
C GLY A 184 0.08 30.40 24.70
N LYS A 185 -0.56 31.58 24.68
CA LYS A 185 -2.03 31.72 24.62
C LYS A 185 -2.65 31.26 23.30
N THR A 186 -1.93 31.36 22.18
CA THR A 186 -2.47 31.07 20.85
C THR A 186 -1.51 30.22 20.05
N THR A 187 -2.01 29.10 19.49
CA THR A 187 -1.28 28.36 18.47
C THR A 187 -1.38 29.12 17.14
N PRO A 188 -0.25 29.43 16.48
CA PRO A 188 -0.28 30.18 15.23
C PRO A 188 -0.98 29.40 14.10
N SER A 189 -1.68 30.13 13.23
CA SER A 189 -2.16 29.55 11.97
C SER A 189 -1.01 29.39 10.98
N ILE A 190 -1.15 28.46 10.03
CA ILE A 190 -0.15 28.27 8.97
C ILE A 190 0.06 29.60 8.22
N ASP A 191 -1.03 30.25 7.79
CA ASP A 191 -0.96 31.57 7.16
C ASP A 191 -0.24 32.63 8.00
N ALA A 192 -0.43 32.63 9.33
CA ALA A 192 0.25 33.57 10.20
C ALA A 192 1.76 33.31 10.24
N ILE A 193 2.19 32.05 10.19
CA ILE A 193 3.60 31.68 10.06
C ILE A 193 4.15 32.14 8.71
N TYR A 194 3.44 31.89 7.61
CA TYR A 194 3.87 32.34 6.27
C TYR A 194 3.86 33.87 6.13
N ARG A 195 2.95 34.59 6.78
CA ARG A 195 2.97 36.06 6.83
C ARG A 195 4.09 36.61 7.72
N MET A 196 4.45 35.89 8.79
CA MET A 196 5.58 36.23 9.65
C MET A 196 6.91 35.98 8.94
N PHE A 197 6.96 34.94 8.10
CA PHE A 197 8.13 34.49 7.36
C PHE A 197 7.82 34.28 5.85
N PRO A 198 7.52 35.36 5.08
CA PRO A 198 7.12 35.27 3.67
C PRO A 198 8.27 35.01 2.69
N ASP A 199 7.98 34.43 1.53
CA ASP A 199 8.97 34.13 0.48
C ASP A 199 9.47 35.36 -0.30
N LYS A 200 8.66 36.44 -0.37
CA LYS A 200 8.83 37.54 -1.34
C LYS A 200 9.17 38.91 -0.75
N GLU A 201 9.07 39.11 0.56
CA GLU A 201 9.64 40.32 1.17
C GLU A 201 11.15 40.08 1.30
N THR A 202 11.94 40.94 0.65
CA THR A 202 13.38 41.07 0.86
C THR A 202 13.66 41.37 2.33
N PHE A 203 13.75 40.31 3.14
CA PHE A 203 14.67 40.30 4.25
C PHE A 203 16.07 40.49 3.63
N LEU A 204 16.85 41.46 4.11
CA LEU A 204 18.29 41.42 3.89
C LEU A 204 18.76 40.00 4.28
N PRO A 205 19.46 39.26 3.39
CA PRO A 205 19.12 37.86 3.13
C PRO A 205 19.62 36.94 4.24
N VAL A 206 18.77 36.66 5.20
CA VAL A 206 19.12 35.87 6.40
C VAL A 206 17.96 34.88 6.64
N THR A 207 17.37 34.29 5.60
CA THR A 207 16.25 33.35 5.83
C THR A 207 16.14 32.14 4.94
N THR A 208 16.95 31.92 3.90
CA THR A 208 17.05 30.59 3.29
C THR A 208 18.25 30.51 2.37
N PHE A 209 19.20 29.63 2.71
CA PHE A 209 20.18 29.12 1.76
C PHE A 209 19.75 27.71 1.34
N ALA A 210 19.38 27.54 0.07
CA ALA A 210 19.20 26.23 -0.55
C ALA A 210 20.25 26.10 -1.65
N SER A 211 21.16 25.13 -1.51
CA SER A 211 22.15 24.90 -2.55
C SER A 211 21.52 24.20 -3.77
N PRO A 212 22.06 24.41 -4.98
CA PRO A 212 21.61 23.69 -6.17
C PRO A 212 21.92 22.19 -6.02
N GLN A 213 20.90 21.33 -6.09
CA GLN A 213 21.03 19.92 -5.73
C GLN A 213 21.80 19.08 -6.76
N ASP A 214 21.74 19.47 -8.04
CA ASP A 214 22.45 18.81 -9.14
C ASP A 214 23.85 19.38 -9.43
N ALA A 215 24.37 20.20 -8.52
CA ALA A 215 25.65 20.87 -8.68
C ALA A 215 26.75 20.24 -7.82
N ASP A 216 27.98 20.29 -8.32
CA ASP A 216 29.16 19.86 -7.58
C ASP A 216 29.35 20.68 -6.29
N VAL A 217 30.17 20.14 -5.38
CA VAL A 217 30.47 20.77 -4.08
C VAL A 217 30.98 22.20 -4.26
N GLU A 218 31.71 22.47 -5.34
CA GLU A 218 32.25 23.78 -5.66
C GLU A 218 31.14 24.80 -5.93
N ARG A 219 30.20 24.49 -6.82
CA ARG A 219 29.06 25.37 -7.12
C ARG A 219 28.13 25.55 -5.93
N ARG A 220 27.94 24.51 -5.12
CA ARG A 220 27.16 24.60 -3.88
C ARG A 220 27.85 25.52 -2.87
N PHE A 221 29.16 25.42 -2.77
CA PHE A 221 29.98 26.30 -1.93
C PHE A 221 30.00 27.74 -2.43
N GLU A 222 30.15 27.96 -3.74
CA GLU A 222 30.04 29.27 -4.37
C GLU A 222 28.66 29.89 -4.11
N ALA A 223 27.59 29.10 -4.21
CA ALA A 223 26.24 29.56 -3.88
C ALA A 223 26.12 29.92 -2.40
N ALA A 224 26.74 29.16 -1.49
CA ALA A 224 26.75 29.43 -0.05
C ALA A 224 27.52 30.72 0.26
N ILE A 225 28.70 30.90 -0.33
CA ILE A 225 29.53 32.09 -0.17
C ILE A 225 28.88 33.31 -0.82
N ALA A 226 28.26 33.17 -2.00
CA ALA A 226 27.52 34.24 -2.65
C ALA A 226 26.25 34.60 -1.89
N PHE A 227 25.58 33.62 -1.28
CA PHE A 227 24.49 33.86 -0.33
C PHE A 227 25.02 34.69 0.84
N LEU A 228 26.00 34.16 1.60
CA LEU A 228 26.61 34.84 2.74
C LEU A 228 27.11 36.25 2.38
N ASN A 229 27.83 36.44 1.28
CA ASN A 229 28.31 37.76 0.88
C ASN A 229 27.20 38.73 0.48
N ARG A 230 26.05 38.25 -0.01
CA ARG A 230 24.86 39.10 -0.24
C ARG A 230 24.08 39.36 1.05
N SER A 231 24.25 38.48 2.04
CA SER A 231 23.64 38.54 3.37
C SER A 231 24.27 39.56 4.30
N PHE A 232 25.45 40.11 3.96
CA PHE A 232 26.22 41.02 4.82
C PHE A 232 26.68 42.28 4.09
N ASP A 233 26.64 43.41 4.80
CA ASP A 233 27.12 44.73 4.37
C ASP A 233 28.34 45.16 5.23
N HIS A 234 29.35 44.28 5.28
CA HIS A 234 30.62 44.50 5.99
C HIS A 234 31.79 44.18 5.05
N ASP A 235 32.77 45.08 4.96
CA ASP A 235 33.88 44.95 3.99
C ASP A 235 35.04 44.06 4.50
N GLY A 236 35.10 43.76 5.81
CA GLY A 236 36.20 43.01 6.42
C GLY A 236 35.96 41.51 6.61
N ILE A 237 36.91 40.66 6.19
CA ILE A 237 36.86 39.19 6.43
C ILE A 237 36.74 38.87 7.93
N ALA A 238 37.46 39.59 8.80
CA ALA A 238 37.41 39.35 10.25
C ALA A 238 36.02 39.61 10.85
N GLU A 239 35.29 40.59 10.33
CA GLU A 239 33.92 40.93 10.74
C GLU A 239 32.94 39.88 10.21
N LYS A 240 33.06 39.49 8.94
CA LYS A 240 32.27 38.40 8.34
C LYS A 240 32.45 37.06 9.06
N VAL A 241 33.68 36.75 9.44
CA VAL A 241 34.04 35.53 10.19
C VAL A 241 33.47 35.58 11.59
N THR A 242 33.64 36.69 12.31
CA THR A 242 33.13 36.82 13.69
C THR A 242 31.61 36.71 13.69
N TRP A 243 30.94 37.41 12.77
CA TRP A 243 29.51 37.28 12.55
C TRP A 243 29.10 35.85 12.18
N LEU A 244 29.82 35.19 11.26
CA LEU A 244 29.49 33.82 10.83
C LEU A 244 29.69 32.82 11.96
N ILE A 245 30.67 32.99 12.84
CA ILE A 245 30.88 32.11 13.99
C ILE A 245 29.80 32.33 15.04
N GLU A 246 29.42 33.59 15.31
CA GLU A 246 28.26 33.91 16.15
C GLU A 246 26.97 33.31 15.55
N CYS A 247 26.84 33.40 14.23
CA CYS A 247 25.69 32.96 13.47
C CYS A 247 25.78 31.54 12.94
N CYS A 248 26.83 30.77 13.23
CA CYS A 248 27.04 29.34 12.90
C CYS A 248 28.22 28.81 13.74
N PRO A 249 28.09 28.61 15.08
CA PRO A 249 29.18 28.19 15.96
C PRO A 249 29.84 26.86 15.59
N ARG A 250 29.13 26.04 14.80
CA ARG A 250 29.63 24.77 14.26
C ARG A 250 30.71 24.95 13.20
N ILE A 251 30.87 26.14 12.62
CA ILE A 251 31.94 26.44 11.67
C ILE A 251 33.16 26.91 12.50
N PRO A 252 34.25 26.14 12.58
CA PRO A 252 35.46 26.57 13.25
C PRO A 252 35.95 27.89 12.65
N ARG A 253 36.45 28.80 13.49
CA ARG A 253 36.93 30.11 13.05
C ARG A 253 37.90 30.02 11.86
N GLY A 254 38.84 29.08 11.92
CA GLY A 254 39.78 28.84 10.81
C GLY A 254 39.09 28.40 9.51
N ILE A 255 38.02 27.59 9.58
CA ILE A 255 37.25 27.18 8.41
C ILE A 255 36.45 28.37 7.86
N ALA A 256 35.83 29.18 8.71
CA ALA A 256 35.13 30.40 8.28
C ALA A 256 36.07 31.40 7.59
N GLU A 257 37.26 31.62 8.16
CA GLU A 257 38.30 32.50 7.60
C GLU A 257 38.77 32.00 6.23
N GLN A 258 39.01 30.70 6.11
CA GLN A 258 39.41 30.08 4.86
C GLN A 258 38.28 30.03 3.83
N ALA A 259 37.03 29.92 4.28
CA ALA A 259 35.85 29.94 3.41
C ALA A 259 35.71 31.28 2.69
N PHE A 260 35.73 32.39 3.45
CA PHE A 260 35.66 33.74 2.86
C PHE A 260 36.92 34.12 2.08
N ALA A 261 38.07 33.49 2.36
CA ALA A 261 39.29 33.65 1.59
C ALA A 261 39.38 32.72 0.36
N GLY A 262 38.40 31.84 0.12
CA GLY A 262 38.39 30.91 -1.03
C GLY A 262 39.46 29.81 -0.98
N ARG A 263 39.95 29.43 0.22
CA ARG A 263 41.10 28.52 0.40
C ARG A 263 40.76 27.13 0.94
N LEU A 264 39.48 26.79 1.08
CA LEU A 264 39.03 25.49 1.61
C LEU A 264 39.27 24.32 0.64
N GLY A 265 39.52 23.13 1.18
CA GLY A 265 39.46 21.87 0.44
C GLY A 265 38.02 21.36 0.23
N GLU A 266 37.84 20.39 -0.67
CA GLU A 266 36.51 19.87 -1.07
C GLU A 266 35.68 19.29 0.10
N HIS A 267 36.34 18.58 1.02
CA HIS A 267 35.69 18.04 2.22
C HIS A 267 35.19 19.17 3.15
N GLU A 268 35.98 20.22 3.33
CA GLU A 268 35.65 21.35 4.20
C GLU A 268 34.58 22.24 3.58
N LYS A 269 34.56 22.38 2.25
CA LYS A 269 33.48 23.03 1.50
C LYS A 269 32.15 22.32 1.73
N THR A 270 32.15 20.99 1.71
CA THR A 270 30.95 20.19 2.00
C THR A 270 30.44 20.42 3.42
N LEU A 271 31.34 20.39 4.40
CA LEU A 271 31.01 20.67 5.81
C LEU A 271 30.47 22.11 5.99
N PHE A 272 31.09 23.08 5.32
CA PHE A 272 30.68 24.48 5.36
C PHE A 272 29.30 24.69 4.75
N VAL A 273 29.05 24.18 3.54
CA VAL A 273 27.75 24.24 2.86
C VAL A 273 26.66 23.63 3.72
N THR A 274 26.91 22.44 4.27
CA THR A 274 25.98 21.72 5.14
C THR A 274 25.67 22.53 6.41
N ALA A 275 26.69 23.12 7.03
CA ALA A 275 26.52 23.95 8.23
C ALA A 275 25.70 25.22 7.96
N VAL A 276 25.90 25.84 6.79
CA VAL A 276 25.09 26.99 6.35
C VAL A 276 23.65 26.54 6.07
N GLU A 277 23.42 25.46 5.33
CA GLU A 277 22.07 24.92 5.03
C GLU A 277 21.27 24.60 6.30
N THR A 278 21.93 24.04 7.32
CA THR A 278 21.28 23.57 8.56
C THR A 278 20.69 24.68 9.42
N ARG A 279 21.21 25.93 9.34
CA ARG A 279 20.79 27.03 10.23
C ARG A 279 19.58 27.84 9.72
N TRP A 280 19.27 27.82 8.43
CA TRP A 280 18.29 28.75 7.82
C TRP A 280 16.83 28.24 7.72
N GLY A 281 16.41 27.31 8.59
CA GLY A 281 15.08 26.66 8.54
C GLY A 281 14.02 27.13 9.58
N ILE A 282 14.03 28.40 10.02
CA ILE A 282 13.18 28.86 11.13
C ILE A 282 11.67 28.71 10.86
N ARG A 283 11.21 28.96 9.63
CA ARG A 283 9.81 28.73 9.23
C ARG A 283 9.41 27.27 9.41
N ARG A 284 10.25 26.34 8.93
CA ARG A 284 10.06 24.91 9.10
C ARG A 284 9.98 24.51 10.58
N LEU A 285 10.85 25.05 11.43
CA LEU A 285 10.81 24.80 12.88
C LEU A 285 9.48 25.27 13.50
N PHE A 286 8.99 26.47 13.15
CA PHE A 286 7.68 26.95 13.63
C PHE A 286 6.52 26.11 13.10
N LEU A 287 6.57 25.63 11.85
CA LEU A 287 5.54 24.74 11.29
C LEU A 287 5.49 23.40 12.06
N VAL A 288 6.65 22.80 12.35
CA VAL A 288 6.75 21.56 13.14
C VAL A 288 6.29 21.79 14.59
N ALA A 289 6.76 22.87 15.24
CA ALA A 289 6.35 23.23 16.59
C ALA A 289 4.82 23.38 16.70
N ARG A 290 4.24 24.11 15.74
CA ARG A 290 2.81 24.34 15.63
C ARG A 290 2.04 23.05 15.40
N ALA A 291 2.52 22.18 14.51
CA ALA A 291 1.88 20.91 14.22
C ALA A 291 1.85 19.99 15.45
N LEU A 292 2.97 19.90 16.17
CA LEU A 292 3.07 19.10 17.40
C LEU A 292 2.27 19.68 18.55
N GLU A 293 2.26 21.01 18.72
CA GLU A 293 1.39 21.67 19.68
C GLU A 293 -0.10 21.44 19.38
N ALA A 294 -0.50 21.58 18.11
CA ALA A 294 -1.88 21.30 17.70
C ALA A 294 -2.26 19.82 17.86
N ALA A 295 -1.32 18.90 17.58
CA ALA A 295 -1.50 17.47 17.83
C ALA A 295 -1.69 17.17 19.33
N PHE A 296 -0.87 17.78 20.19
CA PHE A 296 -1.01 17.67 21.64
C PHE A 296 -2.37 18.20 22.12
N LYS A 297 -2.76 19.42 21.73
CA LYS A 297 -4.07 19.99 22.10
C LYS A 297 -5.23 19.11 21.63
N ARG A 298 -5.12 18.52 20.44
CA ARG A 298 -6.11 17.56 19.93
C ARG A 298 -6.12 16.26 20.74
N ALA A 299 -4.96 15.76 21.17
CA ALA A 299 -4.88 14.59 22.04
C ALA A 299 -5.54 14.86 23.40
N VAL A 300 -5.31 16.02 24.03
CA VAL A 300 -6.02 16.43 25.26
C VAL A 300 -7.52 16.47 25.02
N ALA A 301 -7.98 17.20 24.00
CA ALA A 301 -9.40 17.31 23.68
C ALA A 301 -10.07 15.96 23.37
N THR A 302 -9.32 14.97 22.91
CA THR A 302 -9.83 13.63 22.60
C THR A 302 -9.86 12.76 23.86
N LEU A 303 -8.73 12.63 24.57
CA LEU A 303 -8.61 11.74 25.72
C LEU A 303 -9.34 12.29 26.96
N THR A 304 -9.32 13.60 27.15
CA THR A 304 -9.81 14.31 28.33
C THR A 304 -10.53 15.61 27.89
N PRO A 305 -11.73 15.50 27.30
CA PRO A 305 -12.43 16.62 26.67
C PRO A 305 -12.77 17.77 27.63
N ASP A 306 -12.94 17.46 28.91
CA ASP A 306 -13.31 18.44 29.96
C ASP A 306 -12.08 19.14 30.57
N VAL A 307 -10.86 18.80 30.13
CA VAL A 307 -9.60 19.31 30.69
C VAL A 307 -8.99 20.37 29.75
N PRO A 308 -8.65 21.57 30.25
CA PRO A 308 -7.95 22.58 29.46
C PRO A 308 -6.61 22.05 28.91
N ALA A 309 -6.27 22.42 27.67
CA ALA A 309 -5.07 21.90 27.03
C ALA A 309 -3.75 22.42 27.65
N ASP A 310 -3.81 23.47 28.46
CA ASP A 310 -2.70 24.05 29.22
C ASP A 310 -2.66 23.57 30.68
N ASP A 311 -3.55 22.65 31.08
CA ASP A 311 -3.51 22.01 32.40
C ASP A 311 -2.17 21.25 32.57
N PRO A 312 -1.33 21.64 33.56
CA PRO A 312 -0.03 21.03 33.80
C PRO A 312 -0.11 19.70 34.58
N ASP A 313 -1.28 19.33 35.13
CA ASP A 313 -1.41 18.13 35.95
C ASP A 313 -1.53 16.88 35.06
N PRO A 314 -0.56 15.94 35.11
CA PRO A 314 -0.64 14.72 34.31
C PRO A 314 -1.79 13.79 34.73
N PHE A 315 -2.36 13.92 35.93
CA PHE A 315 -3.48 13.08 36.37
C PHE A 315 -4.82 13.50 35.73
N SER A 316 -5.05 14.80 35.56
CA SER A 316 -6.18 15.32 34.76
C SER A 316 -5.87 15.26 33.27
N ASN A 317 -4.66 15.63 32.83
CA ASN A 317 -4.25 15.70 31.44
C ASN A 317 -3.51 14.43 30.99
N LYS A 318 -4.27 13.45 30.50
CA LYS A 318 -3.76 12.14 30.07
C LYS A 318 -2.69 12.21 28.98
N ALA A 319 -2.73 13.22 28.10
CA ALA A 319 -1.72 13.38 27.06
C ALA A 319 -0.31 13.65 27.63
N LEU A 320 -0.21 14.29 28.81
CA LEU A 320 1.08 14.47 29.49
C LEU A 320 1.66 13.15 29.96
N GLN A 321 0.84 12.17 30.35
CA GLN A 321 1.36 10.85 30.76
C GLN A 321 2.05 10.13 29.60
N LEU A 322 1.51 10.25 28.39
CA LEU A 322 2.13 9.72 27.17
C LEU A 322 3.45 10.43 26.84
N ILE A 323 3.51 11.75 27.04
CA ILE A 323 4.74 12.53 26.88
C ILE A 323 5.82 12.07 27.87
N GLU A 324 5.45 11.80 29.12
CA GLU A 324 6.39 11.30 30.12
C GLU A 324 6.88 9.88 29.78
N LEU A 325 6.02 8.99 29.28
CA LEU A 325 6.46 7.69 28.75
C LEU A 325 7.45 7.81 27.58
N PHE A 326 7.18 8.73 26.65
CA PHE A 326 8.11 9.03 25.56
C PHE A 326 9.47 9.47 26.10
N LYS A 327 9.49 10.43 27.04
CA LYS A 327 10.73 10.97 27.63
C LYS A 327 11.52 9.90 28.39
N LEU A 328 10.84 9.03 29.11
CA LEU A 328 11.46 7.92 29.84
C LEU A 328 12.11 6.92 28.90
N SER A 329 11.40 6.50 27.85
CA SER A 329 11.94 5.60 26.84
C SER A 329 13.11 6.22 26.07
N TYR A 330 13.02 7.51 25.72
CA TYR A 330 14.13 8.27 25.17
C TYR A 330 15.36 8.20 26.07
N LYS A 331 15.18 8.50 27.36
CA LYS A 331 16.25 8.47 28.35
C LYS A 331 16.88 7.08 28.49
N TRP A 332 16.08 6.02 28.63
CA TRP A 332 16.59 4.64 28.70
C TRP A 332 17.40 4.26 27.46
N THR A 333 17.02 4.78 26.29
CA THR A 333 17.74 4.54 25.03
C THR A 333 19.10 5.22 25.02
N VAL A 334 19.16 6.47 25.46
CA VAL A 334 20.41 7.25 25.55
C VAL A 334 21.32 6.67 26.64
N ASP A 335 20.78 6.34 27.81
CA ASP A 335 21.51 5.76 28.94
C ASP A 335 22.10 4.37 28.61
N ALA A 336 21.46 3.60 27.72
CA ALA A 336 22.00 2.33 27.22
C ALA A 336 23.29 2.51 26.37
N GLY A 337 23.55 3.73 25.87
CA GLY A 337 24.78 4.16 25.20
C GLY A 337 24.93 3.72 23.75
N ASN A 338 26.11 3.91 23.15
CA ASN A 338 26.41 3.40 21.81
C ASN A 338 26.97 1.98 21.83
N GLY A 339 26.69 1.19 20.78
CA GLY A 339 27.24 -0.15 20.61
C GLY A 339 26.43 -1.04 19.65
N PRO A 340 26.85 -2.30 19.45
CA PRO A 340 26.10 -3.24 18.62
C PRO A 340 24.66 -3.40 19.10
N PHE A 341 23.70 -3.43 18.17
CA PHE A 341 22.26 -3.45 18.47
C PHE A 341 21.87 -4.45 19.57
N ARG A 342 22.43 -5.67 19.57
CA ARG A 342 22.14 -6.69 20.59
C ARG A 342 22.57 -6.32 22.01
N VAL A 343 23.68 -5.59 22.16
CA VAL A 343 24.21 -5.17 23.47
C VAL A 343 23.42 -3.99 23.99
N HIS A 344 23.14 -3.02 23.12
CA HIS A 344 22.26 -1.90 23.41
C HIS A 344 20.86 -2.36 23.83
N ASP A 345 20.24 -3.22 23.03
CA ASP A 345 18.89 -3.72 23.28
C ASP A 345 18.78 -4.46 24.62
N ARG A 346 19.83 -5.20 25.01
CA ARG A 346 19.90 -5.85 26.33
C ARG A 346 19.88 -4.84 27.47
N ARG A 347 20.74 -3.82 27.43
CA ARG A 347 20.82 -2.78 28.47
C ARG A 347 19.50 -2.00 28.59
N PHE A 348 18.89 -1.69 27.45
CA PHE A 348 17.58 -1.06 27.46
C PHE A 348 16.53 -1.95 28.14
N ARG A 349 16.49 -3.26 27.82
CA ARG A 349 15.55 -4.21 28.45
C ARG A 349 15.70 -4.25 29.97
N GLU A 350 16.92 -4.15 30.48
CA GLU A 350 17.20 -4.12 31.92
C GLU A 350 16.67 -2.84 32.60
N ALA A 351 16.48 -1.74 31.86
CA ALA A 351 15.97 -0.47 32.36
C ALA A 351 14.44 -0.32 32.27
N VAL A 352 13.77 -1.14 31.45
CA VAL A 352 12.33 -1.04 31.20
C VAL A 352 11.52 -1.70 32.33
N PRO A 353 10.47 -1.03 32.87
CA PRO A 353 9.58 -1.61 33.87
C PRO A 353 8.89 -2.90 33.38
N GLU A 354 8.64 -3.82 34.32
CA GLU A 354 8.06 -5.14 34.01
C GLU A 354 6.72 -5.05 33.27
N TRP A 355 5.84 -4.11 33.64
CA TRP A 355 4.53 -3.96 32.99
C TRP A 355 4.65 -3.56 31.51
N LEU A 356 5.59 -2.66 31.17
CA LEU A 356 5.83 -2.23 29.78
C LEU A 356 6.58 -3.33 29.03
N ALA A 357 7.49 -4.04 29.70
CA ALA A 357 8.20 -5.18 29.15
C ALA A 357 7.26 -6.36 28.86
N ASN A 358 6.23 -6.53 29.69
CA ASN A 358 5.17 -7.49 29.49
C ASN A 358 4.06 -6.92 28.60
N GLY A 359 4.16 -5.67 28.12
CA GLY A 359 3.25 -4.90 27.24
C GLY A 359 3.33 -5.26 25.75
N ALA A 360 2.58 -4.56 24.89
CA ALA A 360 2.69 -4.73 23.43
C ALA A 360 3.89 -4.00 22.83
N PHE A 361 4.54 -3.13 23.61
CA PHE A 361 5.71 -2.33 23.27
C PHE A 361 6.75 -3.06 22.43
N TRP A 362 7.21 -4.24 22.86
CA TRP A 362 8.23 -5.01 22.12
C TRP A 362 7.76 -5.51 20.75
N GLY A 363 6.47 -5.79 20.65
CA GLY A 363 5.87 -6.19 19.40
C GLY A 363 5.76 -5.04 18.41
N ILE A 364 5.57 -3.81 18.90
CA ILE A 364 5.37 -2.57 18.11
C ILE A 364 6.69 -1.95 17.63
N MET A 365 7.81 -2.26 18.29
CA MET A 365 9.12 -1.75 17.88
C MET A 365 9.51 -2.25 16.47
N PRO A 366 9.96 -1.36 15.56
CA PRO A 366 10.50 -1.77 14.26
C PRO A 366 11.70 -2.70 14.44
N HIS A 367 11.66 -3.87 13.80
CA HIS A 367 12.81 -4.77 13.65
C HIS A 367 13.33 -4.70 12.20
N GLU A 368 14.57 -5.13 11.94
CA GLU A 368 15.18 -5.18 10.59
C GLU A 368 14.34 -5.93 9.54
N GLN A 369 13.32 -6.69 9.96
CA GLN A 369 12.42 -7.49 9.11
C GLN A 369 10.95 -7.06 9.20
N GLY A 370 10.65 -5.89 9.79
CA GLY A 370 9.28 -5.43 10.07
C GLY A 370 8.79 -5.83 11.47
N LEU A 371 7.50 -5.66 11.76
CA LEU A 371 6.93 -6.07 13.04
C LEU A 371 6.95 -7.59 13.23
N ARG A 372 7.21 -8.04 14.46
CA ARG A 372 7.09 -9.45 14.80
C ARG A 372 5.66 -9.76 15.25
N ARG A 373 4.94 -10.58 14.49
CA ARG A 373 3.60 -11.13 14.83
C ARG A 373 2.56 -10.04 15.17
N PRO A 374 2.27 -9.11 14.24
CA PRO A 374 1.31 -8.03 14.48
C PRO A 374 -0.10 -8.53 14.87
N GLU A 375 -0.49 -9.72 14.43
CA GLU A 375 -1.74 -10.38 14.77
C GLU A 375 -1.81 -10.72 16.26
N ALA A 376 -0.72 -11.25 16.83
CA ALA A 376 -0.65 -11.59 18.25
C ALA A 376 -0.79 -10.35 19.14
N ILE A 377 -0.27 -9.21 18.69
CA ILE A 377 -0.43 -7.92 19.37
C ILE A 377 -1.89 -7.45 19.29
N ALA A 378 -2.52 -7.57 18.13
CA ALA A 378 -3.92 -7.20 17.94
C ALA A 378 -4.88 -8.07 18.79
N HIS A 379 -4.60 -9.37 18.96
CA HIS A 379 -5.36 -10.24 19.86
C HIS A 379 -5.21 -9.84 21.33
N ARG A 380 -4.03 -9.37 21.72
CA ARG A 380 -3.84 -8.82 23.05
C ARG A 380 -4.67 -7.56 23.27
N PHE A 381 -4.61 -6.59 22.35
CA PHE A 381 -5.47 -5.41 22.42
C PHE A 381 -6.95 -5.79 22.51
N SER A 382 -7.37 -6.82 21.77
CA SER A 382 -8.74 -7.33 21.86
C SER A 382 -9.10 -7.84 23.26
N SER A 383 -8.15 -8.48 23.96
CA SER A 383 -8.35 -8.95 25.33
C SER A 383 -8.50 -7.80 26.31
N GLU A 384 -7.72 -6.73 26.15
CA GLU A 384 -7.85 -5.50 26.96
C GLU A 384 -9.19 -4.80 26.66
N PHE A 385 -9.54 -4.62 25.38
CA PHE A 385 -10.81 -4.00 24.99
C PHE A 385 -12.02 -4.80 25.47
N LYS A 386 -11.92 -6.13 25.54
CA LYS A 386 -12.98 -7.00 26.08
C LYS A 386 -13.29 -6.71 27.54
N ARG A 387 -12.37 -6.13 28.30
CA ARG A 387 -12.57 -5.76 29.71
C ARG A 387 -13.12 -4.36 29.91
N LYS A 388 -13.07 -3.51 28.86
CA LYS A 388 -13.55 -2.13 28.94
C LYS A 388 -15.07 -2.03 28.72
N THR A 389 -15.64 -0.99 29.32
CA THR A 389 -17.04 -0.58 29.15
C THR A 389 -17.06 0.91 28.82
N ARG A 390 -17.87 1.30 27.83
CA ARG A 390 -17.97 2.69 27.37
C ARG A 390 -18.22 3.65 28.52
N GLY A 391 -17.59 4.83 28.47
CA GLY A 391 -17.86 5.92 29.39
C GLY A 391 -17.13 5.83 30.73
N ARG A 392 -16.44 4.72 31.03
CA ARG A 392 -15.50 4.66 32.17
C ARG A 392 -14.30 5.58 31.92
N GLU A 393 -13.75 6.11 33.00
CA GLU A 393 -12.54 6.95 32.97
C GLU A 393 -11.33 6.16 32.45
N LEU A 394 -10.38 6.87 31.85
CA LEU A 394 -9.13 6.28 31.42
C LEU A 394 -8.24 6.00 32.63
N ASP A 395 -7.58 4.86 32.64
CA ASP A 395 -6.67 4.47 33.71
C ASP A 395 -5.47 5.44 33.78
N ASN A 396 -4.88 5.59 34.96
CA ASN A 396 -3.61 6.31 35.12
C ASN A 396 -2.44 5.34 34.92
N ILE A 397 -1.43 5.75 34.16
CA ILE A 397 -0.19 4.98 33.96
C ILE A 397 0.69 5.06 35.23
N PHE A 398 0.56 6.14 36.00
CA PHE A 398 1.36 6.44 37.19
C PHE A 398 0.48 6.57 38.44
N LEU A 399 0.95 6.11 39.61
CA LEU A 399 0.20 6.19 40.88
C LEU A 399 0.56 7.44 41.71
N ASP A 400 1.83 7.84 41.71
CA ASP A 400 2.37 8.83 42.66
C ASP A 400 3.68 9.46 42.15
N ARG A 401 3.74 9.73 40.83
CA ARG A 401 4.97 10.12 40.09
C ARG A 401 6.12 9.10 40.18
N THR A 402 5.92 8.00 40.90
CA THR A 402 6.71 6.77 40.91
C THR A 402 5.98 5.67 40.16
N PHE A 403 6.73 4.85 39.40
CA PHE A 403 6.16 3.70 38.70
C PHE A 403 5.65 2.68 39.70
N SER A 404 4.39 2.28 39.59
CA SER A 404 3.89 1.10 40.28
C SER A 404 2.90 0.34 39.39
N ALA A 405 3.16 -0.95 39.24
CA ALA A 405 2.28 -1.89 38.53
C ALA A 405 0.91 -2.06 39.22
N ALA A 406 0.75 -1.58 40.46
CA ALA A 406 -0.49 -1.70 41.23
C ALA A 406 -1.63 -0.78 40.76
N ALA A 407 -1.38 0.13 39.80
CA ALA A 407 -2.39 1.04 39.25
C ALA A 407 -3.40 0.35 38.33
N LEU A 408 -3.06 -0.84 37.83
CA LEU A 408 -3.81 -1.61 36.84
C LEU A 408 -4.84 -2.56 37.48
N ALA A 409 -5.25 -2.34 38.73
CA ALA A 409 -6.36 -3.06 39.33
C ALA A 409 -7.67 -2.60 38.68
N GLU A 410 -7.94 -3.12 37.48
CA GLU A 410 -9.15 -2.85 36.70
C GLU A 410 -10.38 -3.19 37.54
N ASP A 411 -11.29 -2.23 37.71
CA ASP A 411 -12.69 -2.53 38.01
C ASP A 411 -13.34 -3.09 36.73
N VAL A 412 -12.99 -4.35 36.43
CA VAL A 412 -13.50 -5.10 35.28
C VAL A 412 -14.98 -5.37 35.50
N ASP A 413 -15.80 -5.05 34.51
CA ASP A 413 -17.18 -5.52 34.46
C ASP A 413 -17.20 -7.01 34.12
N ALA A 414 -16.97 -7.86 35.12
CA ALA A 414 -16.84 -9.31 34.95
C ALA A 414 -18.09 -9.93 34.30
N LYS A 415 -19.27 -9.35 34.57
CA LYS A 415 -20.53 -9.75 33.94
C LYS A 415 -20.53 -9.44 32.44
N ALA A 416 -20.08 -8.25 32.04
CA ALA A 416 -19.92 -7.90 30.63
C ALA A 416 -18.97 -8.85 29.89
N VAL A 417 -17.84 -9.19 30.52
CA VAL A 417 -16.87 -10.13 29.94
C VAL A 417 -17.49 -11.52 29.75
N GLU A 418 -18.21 -12.03 30.75
CA GLU A 418 -18.90 -13.32 30.68
C GLU A 418 -19.99 -13.33 29.59
N GLU A 419 -20.79 -12.28 29.50
CA GLU A 419 -21.81 -12.11 28.44
C GLU A 419 -21.17 -12.08 27.04
N ARG A 420 -20.02 -11.41 26.88
CA ARG A 420 -19.25 -11.38 25.62
C ARG A 420 -18.71 -12.76 25.27
N ASP A 421 -18.10 -13.46 26.23
CA ASP A 421 -17.61 -14.84 26.06
C ASP A 421 -18.74 -15.80 25.64
N ALA A 422 -19.91 -15.67 26.26
CA ALA A 422 -21.08 -16.50 25.97
C ALA A 422 -21.59 -16.25 24.54
N LEU A 423 -21.71 -14.99 24.12
CA LEU A 423 -22.19 -14.65 22.78
C LEU A 423 -21.17 -15.01 21.69
N GLU A 424 -19.88 -14.82 21.93
CA GLU A 424 -18.81 -15.25 21.01
C GLU A 424 -18.85 -16.76 20.78
N LYS A 425 -18.92 -17.57 21.85
CA LYS A 425 -19.09 -19.02 21.76
C LYS A 425 -20.38 -19.43 21.04
N LEU A 426 -21.46 -18.68 21.25
CA LEU A 426 -22.73 -18.93 20.55
C LEU A 426 -22.55 -18.72 19.05
N LEU A 427 -21.92 -17.64 18.61
CA LEU A 427 -21.70 -17.34 17.19
C LEU A 427 -20.74 -18.32 16.52
N GLU A 428 -19.66 -18.70 17.21
CA GLU A 428 -18.75 -19.79 16.77
C GLU A 428 -19.49 -21.11 16.59
N LYS A 429 -20.38 -21.46 17.53
CA LYS A 429 -21.27 -22.62 17.42
C LYS A 429 -22.19 -22.51 16.20
N GLY A 430 -22.71 -21.32 15.91
CA GLY A 430 -23.50 -21.04 14.71
C GLY A 430 -22.76 -21.36 13.42
N VAL A 431 -21.51 -20.90 13.29
CA VAL A 431 -20.65 -21.23 12.14
C VAL A 431 -20.41 -22.74 12.06
N SER A 432 -20.17 -23.41 13.20
CA SER A 432 -20.02 -24.86 13.26
C SER A 432 -21.28 -25.62 12.81
N ILE A 433 -22.47 -25.18 13.24
CA ILE A 433 -23.76 -25.73 12.79
C ILE A 433 -23.93 -25.58 11.29
N TRP A 434 -23.63 -24.39 10.74
CA TRP A 434 -23.69 -24.15 9.30
C TRP A 434 -22.70 -25.05 8.52
N ARG A 435 -21.50 -25.29 9.08
CA ARG A 435 -20.50 -26.25 8.54
C ARG A 435 -20.89 -27.71 8.72
N SER A 436 -21.83 -28.02 9.60
CA SER A 436 -22.28 -29.41 9.82
C SER A 436 -23.16 -29.93 8.68
N ASN A 437 -23.33 -31.26 8.65
CA ASN A 437 -24.26 -31.97 7.78
C ASN A 437 -25.51 -32.46 8.56
N GLN A 438 -25.82 -31.84 9.70
CA GLN A 438 -26.97 -32.25 10.51
C GLN A 438 -28.29 -31.95 9.78
N PRO A 439 -29.32 -32.82 9.88
CA PRO A 439 -30.58 -32.63 9.18
C PRO A 439 -31.37 -31.41 9.69
N ASN A 440 -31.27 -31.10 10.98
CA ASN A 440 -31.92 -29.97 11.65
C ASN A 440 -31.09 -28.68 11.64
N ARG A 441 -29.99 -28.62 10.89
CA ARG A 441 -29.07 -27.47 10.92
C ARG A 441 -29.73 -26.13 10.53
N GLN A 442 -30.82 -26.16 9.75
CA GLN A 442 -31.58 -24.95 9.42
C GLN A 442 -32.28 -24.39 10.66
N SER A 443 -33.12 -25.19 11.32
CA SER A 443 -33.85 -24.75 12.51
C SER A 443 -32.92 -24.39 13.65
N SER A 444 -31.84 -25.15 13.86
CA SER A 444 -30.84 -24.85 14.88
C SER A 444 -30.10 -23.54 14.64
N LEU A 445 -29.84 -23.18 13.37
CA LEU A 445 -29.20 -21.91 13.06
C LEU A 445 -30.17 -20.74 13.24
N SER A 446 -31.43 -20.90 12.84
CA SER A 446 -32.47 -19.88 13.02
C SER A 446 -32.71 -19.56 14.50
N GLU A 447 -32.86 -20.59 15.35
CA GLU A 447 -33.00 -20.43 16.81
C GLU A 447 -31.80 -19.69 17.43
N LEU A 448 -30.58 -20.04 17.01
CA LEU A 448 -29.36 -19.40 17.49
C LEU A 448 -29.30 -17.92 17.08
N LEU A 449 -29.66 -17.61 15.84
CA LEU A 449 -29.74 -16.23 15.34
C LEU A 449 -30.79 -15.41 16.11
N GLU A 450 -31.93 -15.98 16.47
CA GLU A 450 -32.93 -15.32 17.33
C GLU A 450 -32.38 -15.00 18.72
N ILE A 451 -31.64 -15.93 19.33
CA ILE A 451 -30.95 -15.70 20.62
C ILE A 451 -29.92 -14.59 20.48
N ALA A 452 -29.09 -14.60 19.42
CA ALA A 452 -28.08 -13.58 19.20
C ALA A 452 -28.70 -12.18 18.94
N GLN A 453 -29.80 -12.11 18.17
CA GLN A 453 -30.52 -10.88 17.85
C GLN A 453 -31.28 -10.26 19.02
N SER A 454 -31.64 -11.07 20.02
CA SER A 454 -32.29 -10.63 21.26
C SER A 454 -31.29 -10.31 22.38
N HIS A 455 -30.01 -10.62 22.19
CA HIS A 455 -28.99 -10.41 23.22
C HIS A 455 -28.76 -8.90 23.50
N PRO A 456 -28.65 -8.48 24.79
CA PRO A 456 -28.46 -7.07 25.14
C PRO A 456 -27.24 -6.40 24.49
N ARG A 457 -26.19 -7.20 24.24
CA ARG A 457 -24.91 -6.75 23.65
C ARG A 457 -24.77 -6.96 22.14
N LYS A 458 -25.86 -7.23 21.42
CA LYS A 458 -25.78 -7.56 19.99
C LYS A 458 -25.02 -6.55 19.13
N ALA A 459 -25.06 -5.27 19.49
CA ALA A 459 -24.34 -4.22 18.77
C ALA A 459 -22.81 -4.46 18.76
N GLU A 460 -22.26 -5.11 19.78
CA GLU A 460 -20.83 -5.48 19.86
C GLU A 460 -20.44 -6.60 18.88
N PHE A 461 -21.43 -7.36 18.40
CA PHE A 461 -21.28 -8.53 17.53
C PHE A 461 -22.11 -8.39 16.24
N GLU A 462 -22.51 -7.17 15.88
CA GLU A 462 -23.40 -6.91 14.75
C GLU A 462 -22.85 -7.50 13.44
N ALA A 463 -21.56 -7.29 13.15
CA ALA A 463 -20.93 -7.86 11.97
C ALA A 463 -20.86 -9.39 12.02
N ASP A 464 -20.63 -10.00 13.18
CA ASP A 464 -20.62 -11.45 13.35
C ASP A 464 -22.00 -12.07 13.10
N ILE A 465 -23.06 -11.41 13.61
CA ILE A 465 -24.45 -11.82 13.40
C ILE A 465 -24.80 -11.69 11.91
N LEU A 466 -24.50 -10.56 11.28
CA LEU A 466 -24.75 -10.32 9.86
C LEU A 466 -23.95 -11.29 8.96
N TYR A 467 -22.73 -11.66 9.35
CA TYR A 467 -21.95 -12.70 8.67
C TYR A 467 -22.67 -14.05 8.72
N LEU A 468 -23.13 -14.45 9.90
CA LEU A 468 -23.86 -15.71 10.07
C LEU A 468 -25.22 -15.70 9.35
N GLU A 469 -25.91 -14.57 9.33
CA GLU A 469 -27.12 -14.35 8.52
C GLU A 469 -26.81 -14.47 7.02
N ALA A 470 -25.69 -13.91 6.54
CA ALA A 470 -25.28 -14.07 5.14
C ALA A 470 -25.03 -15.55 4.79
N LEU A 471 -24.35 -16.30 5.66
CA LEU A 471 -24.16 -17.74 5.49
C LEU A 471 -25.50 -18.51 5.50
N HIS A 472 -26.44 -18.11 6.36
CA HIS A 472 -27.80 -18.65 6.41
C HIS A 472 -28.55 -18.41 5.09
N CYS A 473 -28.52 -17.18 4.57
CA CYS A 473 -29.13 -16.82 3.29
C CYS A 473 -28.52 -17.60 2.11
N ILE A 474 -27.19 -17.79 2.07
CA ILE A 474 -26.55 -18.63 1.05
C ILE A 474 -27.08 -20.07 1.10
N ALA A 475 -27.23 -20.64 2.30
CA ALA A 475 -27.77 -21.99 2.48
C ALA A 475 -29.28 -22.09 2.16
N GLN A 476 -29.99 -20.97 2.10
CA GLN A 476 -31.38 -20.84 1.63
C GLN A 476 -31.49 -20.56 0.13
N ASN A 477 -30.36 -20.50 -0.59
CA ASN A 477 -30.28 -20.11 -2.00
C ASN A 477 -30.67 -18.64 -2.27
N ASP A 478 -30.40 -17.74 -1.32
CA ASP A 478 -30.62 -16.30 -1.46
C ASP A 478 -29.30 -15.51 -1.40
N PRO A 479 -28.49 -15.54 -2.49
CA PRO A 479 -27.19 -14.87 -2.54
C PRO A 479 -27.29 -13.35 -2.57
N ASP A 480 -28.40 -12.78 -3.05
CA ASP A 480 -28.59 -11.33 -3.13
C ASP A 480 -28.79 -10.72 -1.73
N THR A 481 -29.65 -11.33 -0.91
CA THR A 481 -29.80 -10.92 0.50
C THR A 481 -28.50 -11.17 1.27
N ALA A 482 -27.83 -12.31 1.02
CA ALA A 482 -26.53 -12.58 1.65
C ALA A 482 -25.51 -11.47 1.36
N LYS A 483 -25.44 -10.99 0.12
CA LYS A 483 -24.54 -9.91 -0.28
C LYS A 483 -24.91 -8.58 0.39
N ALA A 484 -26.20 -8.27 0.51
CA ALA A 484 -26.66 -7.09 1.23
C ALA A 484 -26.21 -7.12 2.70
N LYS A 485 -26.34 -8.29 3.35
CA LYS A 485 -25.86 -8.52 4.73
C LYS A 485 -24.35 -8.38 4.87
N VAL A 486 -23.57 -8.87 3.91
CA VAL A 486 -22.11 -8.67 3.90
C VAL A 486 -21.74 -7.19 3.78
N LEU A 487 -22.44 -6.41 2.95
CA LEU A 487 -22.20 -4.98 2.82
C LEU A 487 -22.52 -4.23 4.13
N GLU A 488 -23.65 -4.57 4.76
CA GLU A 488 -24.04 -4.04 6.07
C GLU A 488 -22.98 -4.37 7.14
N ALA A 489 -22.50 -5.61 7.16
CA ALA A 489 -21.45 -6.05 8.10
C ALA A 489 -20.12 -5.31 7.86
N LEU A 490 -19.73 -5.09 6.60
CA LEU A 490 -18.54 -4.31 6.26
C LEU A 490 -18.67 -2.84 6.69
N ASP A 491 -19.87 -2.27 6.63
CA ASP A 491 -20.14 -0.92 7.11
C ASP A 491 -20.07 -0.85 8.65
N ALA A 492 -20.55 -1.88 9.35
CA ALA A 492 -20.35 -2.02 10.80
C ALA A 492 -18.85 -2.09 11.16
N CYS A 493 -18.04 -2.82 10.39
CA CYS A 493 -16.58 -2.87 10.55
C CYS A 493 -15.83 -1.55 10.28
N ASN A 494 -16.52 -0.49 9.83
CA ASN A 494 -15.95 0.85 9.75
C ASN A 494 -16.24 1.69 11.00
N SER A 495 -17.15 1.25 11.86
CA SER A 495 -17.53 1.96 13.09
C SER A 495 -16.88 1.36 14.33
N ARG A 496 -16.60 0.05 14.30
CA ARG A 496 -16.06 -0.75 15.41
C ARG A 496 -15.12 -1.85 14.87
N GLY A 497 -14.13 -2.26 15.66
CA GLY A 497 -13.23 -3.35 15.30
C GLY A 497 -13.86 -4.72 15.59
N PHE A 498 -13.83 -5.62 14.60
CA PHE A 498 -14.37 -6.99 14.69
C PHE A 498 -13.28 -8.07 14.46
N GLY A 499 -12.01 -7.69 14.61
CA GLY A 499 -10.89 -8.57 14.31
C GLY A 499 -10.90 -9.07 12.87
N GLU A 500 -10.45 -10.30 12.68
CA GLU A 500 -10.27 -10.94 11.36
C GLU A 500 -11.53 -11.01 10.49
N LEU A 501 -12.71 -10.86 11.10
CA LEU A 501 -13.99 -10.95 10.41
C LEU A 501 -14.11 -9.98 9.24
N LYS A 502 -13.51 -8.78 9.32
CA LYS A 502 -13.52 -7.82 8.20
C LYS A 502 -12.91 -8.41 6.92
N THR A 503 -11.86 -9.21 7.07
CA THR A 503 -11.17 -9.89 5.97
C THR A 503 -12.00 -11.05 5.45
N GLU A 504 -12.62 -11.84 6.33
CA GLU A 504 -13.53 -12.92 5.94
C GLU A 504 -14.76 -12.39 5.18
N LEU A 505 -15.37 -11.32 5.67
CA LEU A 505 -16.50 -10.62 5.03
C LEU A 505 -16.10 -10.07 3.66
N ALA A 506 -14.91 -9.49 3.54
CA ALA A 506 -14.41 -9.00 2.27
C ALA A 506 -14.23 -10.14 1.27
N TRP A 507 -13.68 -11.28 1.68
CA TRP A 507 -13.56 -12.46 0.82
C TRP A 507 -14.91 -13.08 0.45
N LEU A 508 -15.84 -13.17 1.40
CA LEU A 508 -17.21 -13.65 1.17
C LEU A 508 -17.95 -12.75 0.17
N GLY A 509 -17.87 -11.44 0.35
CA GLY A 509 -18.47 -10.46 -0.56
C GLY A 509 -17.83 -10.49 -1.95
N PHE A 510 -16.51 -10.63 -2.02
CA PHE A 510 -15.80 -10.81 -3.30
C PHE A 510 -16.26 -12.10 -4.01
N SER A 511 -16.37 -13.21 -3.26
CA SER A 511 -16.83 -14.50 -3.77
C SER A 511 -18.26 -14.44 -4.30
N LEU A 512 -19.19 -13.82 -3.56
CA LEU A 512 -20.57 -13.58 -4.00
C LEU A 512 -20.64 -12.68 -5.23
N GLU A 513 -19.80 -11.65 -5.32
CA GLU A 513 -19.76 -10.75 -6.47
C GLU A 513 -19.34 -11.46 -7.75
N VAL A 514 -18.40 -12.41 -7.67
CA VAL A 514 -17.81 -13.04 -8.85
C VAL A 514 -18.42 -14.40 -9.21
N ALA A 515 -19.16 -15.05 -8.30
CA ALA A 515 -19.68 -16.40 -8.51
C ALA A 515 -20.76 -16.51 -9.60
N PHE A 516 -21.55 -15.45 -9.80
CA PHE A 516 -22.79 -15.50 -10.59
C PHE A 516 -22.79 -14.67 -11.88
N GLN A 517 -21.67 -14.01 -12.22
CA GLN A 517 -21.61 -13.11 -13.37
C GLN A 517 -20.19 -12.98 -13.91
N SER A 518 -20.05 -12.38 -15.10
CA SER A 518 -18.76 -11.99 -15.64
C SER A 518 -18.02 -11.01 -14.73
N PHE A 519 -16.72 -11.20 -14.55
CA PHE A 519 -15.89 -10.34 -13.70
C PHE A 519 -16.01 -8.86 -14.06
N SER A 520 -16.24 -8.03 -13.04
CA SER A 520 -16.34 -6.58 -13.16
C SER A 520 -15.45 -5.90 -12.12
N VAL A 521 -14.39 -5.24 -12.57
CA VAL A 521 -13.46 -4.46 -11.72
C VAL A 521 -14.23 -3.53 -10.79
N LYS A 522 -15.17 -2.74 -11.35
CA LYS A 522 -15.94 -1.74 -10.60
C LYS A 522 -16.72 -2.33 -9.42
N LYS A 523 -17.30 -3.52 -9.57
CA LYS A 523 -18.08 -4.16 -8.51
C LYS A 523 -17.19 -4.92 -7.52
N ALA A 524 -16.16 -5.58 -8.02
CA ALA A 524 -15.22 -6.39 -7.25
C ALA A 524 -14.26 -5.58 -6.37
N GLU A 525 -13.85 -4.40 -6.83
CA GLU A 525 -12.74 -3.62 -6.27
C GLU A 525 -12.93 -3.28 -4.79
N ARG A 526 -14.16 -2.95 -4.37
CA ARG A 526 -14.46 -2.65 -2.96
C ARG A 526 -14.06 -3.81 -2.06
N PHE A 527 -14.49 -5.02 -2.41
CA PHE A 527 -14.23 -6.22 -1.62
C PHE A 527 -12.76 -6.62 -1.69
N PHE A 528 -12.20 -6.68 -2.91
CA PHE A 528 -10.82 -7.10 -3.11
C PHE A 528 -9.83 -6.15 -2.42
N ARG A 529 -10.07 -4.84 -2.41
CA ARG A 529 -9.20 -3.89 -1.68
C ARG A 529 -9.24 -4.13 -0.17
N THR A 530 -10.43 -4.30 0.40
CA THR A 530 -10.55 -4.56 1.84
C THR A 530 -9.85 -5.86 2.19
N TRP A 531 -10.01 -6.89 1.37
CA TRP A 531 -9.32 -8.17 1.54
C TRP A 531 -7.80 -8.04 1.37
N SER A 532 -7.32 -7.31 0.34
CA SER A 532 -5.89 -7.18 0.01
C SER A 532 -5.08 -6.47 1.08
N ARG A 533 -5.71 -5.62 1.91
CA ARG A 533 -5.05 -4.97 3.05
C ARG A 533 -4.63 -5.97 4.13
N ASN A 534 -5.27 -7.13 4.16
CA ASN A 534 -5.12 -8.14 5.20
C ASN A 534 -4.73 -9.51 4.64
N MET A 535 -4.20 -9.54 3.41
CA MET A 535 -3.71 -10.78 2.83
C MET A 535 -2.56 -11.36 3.66
N GLN A 536 -2.57 -12.68 3.79
CA GLN A 536 -1.43 -13.39 4.34
C GLN A 536 -0.23 -13.25 3.38
N PRO A 537 1.02 -13.30 3.89
CA PRO A 537 2.21 -13.17 3.05
C PRO A 537 2.25 -14.14 1.87
N GLU A 538 1.67 -15.33 2.01
CA GLU A 538 1.52 -16.34 0.96
C GLU A 538 0.61 -15.85 -0.17
N ASP A 539 -0.53 -15.23 0.16
CA ASP A 539 -1.48 -14.67 -0.80
C ASP A 539 -0.89 -13.44 -1.51
N VAL A 540 -0.16 -12.59 -0.78
CA VAL A 540 0.60 -11.48 -1.38
C VAL A 540 1.59 -12.01 -2.40
N LYS A 541 2.40 -13.01 -2.03
CA LYS A 541 3.34 -13.65 -2.97
C LYS A 541 2.62 -14.27 -4.17
N ARG A 542 1.44 -14.84 -3.96
CA ARG A 542 0.69 -15.55 -4.99
C ARG A 542 0.02 -14.62 -6.01
N PHE A 543 -0.53 -13.50 -5.57
CA PHE A 543 -1.34 -12.61 -6.43
C PHE A 543 -0.63 -11.30 -6.80
N PHE A 544 0.29 -10.82 -5.95
CA PHE A 544 0.97 -9.54 -6.14
C PHE A 544 2.45 -9.64 -6.49
N VAL A 545 3.06 -10.83 -6.47
CA VAL A 545 4.49 -10.97 -6.77
C VAL A 545 4.67 -11.93 -7.94
N PHE A 546 5.29 -11.45 -9.02
CA PHE A 546 5.67 -12.30 -10.13
C PHE A 546 6.88 -13.17 -9.77
N PRO A 547 7.15 -14.27 -10.51
CA PRO A 547 8.29 -15.14 -10.24
C PRO A 547 9.67 -14.45 -10.28
N ASP A 548 9.78 -13.28 -10.91
CA ASP A 548 10.98 -12.45 -10.96
C ASP A 548 11.09 -11.44 -9.81
N GLY A 549 10.15 -11.47 -8.85
CA GLY A 549 10.10 -10.60 -7.68
C GLY A 549 9.45 -9.23 -7.93
N THR A 550 9.02 -8.94 -9.16
CA THR A 550 8.33 -7.68 -9.47
C THR A 550 6.88 -7.70 -8.98
N VAL A 551 6.35 -6.52 -8.62
CA VAL A 551 4.99 -6.40 -8.07
C VAL A 551 3.97 -6.29 -9.18
N ALA A 552 2.95 -7.14 -9.15
CA ALA A 552 1.86 -7.14 -10.10
C ALA A 552 0.93 -5.92 -9.91
N PRO A 553 0.36 -5.38 -11.00
CA PRO A 553 -0.66 -4.34 -10.89
C PRO A 553 -1.86 -4.81 -10.04
N PHE A 554 -2.43 -3.90 -9.26
CA PHE A 554 -3.58 -4.20 -8.38
C PHE A 554 -4.76 -4.84 -9.13
N GLU A 555 -5.08 -4.33 -10.31
CA GLU A 555 -6.16 -4.89 -11.15
C GLU A 555 -5.83 -6.32 -11.61
N HIS A 556 -4.57 -6.61 -11.93
CA HIS A 556 -4.14 -7.95 -12.30
C HIS A 556 -4.29 -8.93 -11.14
N ALA A 557 -3.84 -8.54 -9.94
CA ALA A 557 -3.99 -9.35 -8.73
C ALA A 557 -5.48 -9.68 -8.47
N MET A 558 -6.36 -8.68 -8.60
CA MET A 558 -7.80 -8.86 -8.45
C MET A 558 -8.38 -9.82 -9.49
N ARG A 559 -8.03 -9.64 -10.78
CA ARG A 559 -8.45 -10.54 -11.85
C ARG A 559 -8.00 -11.98 -11.57
N SER A 560 -6.76 -12.15 -11.13
CA SER A 560 -6.17 -13.46 -10.84
C SER A 560 -6.80 -14.17 -9.63
N ALA A 561 -7.26 -13.42 -8.62
CA ALA A 561 -7.96 -13.98 -7.47
C ALA A 561 -9.43 -14.35 -7.75
N ALA A 562 -10.08 -13.71 -8.73
CA ALA A 562 -11.52 -13.88 -8.98
C ALA A 562 -11.96 -15.33 -9.29
N PRO A 563 -11.26 -16.11 -10.15
CA PRO A 563 -11.63 -17.51 -10.38
C PRO A 563 -11.60 -18.36 -9.12
N GLU A 564 -10.60 -18.16 -8.26
CA GLU A 564 -10.48 -18.89 -7.01
C GLU A 564 -11.57 -18.51 -6.00
N ALA A 565 -11.94 -17.23 -5.92
CA ALA A 565 -13.06 -16.79 -5.11
C ALA A 565 -14.39 -17.42 -5.59
N SER A 566 -14.61 -17.45 -6.90
CA SER A 566 -15.77 -18.13 -7.49
C SER A 566 -15.76 -19.63 -7.18
N GLU A 567 -14.64 -20.33 -7.37
CA GLU A 567 -14.52 -21.75 -7.05
C GLU A 567 -14.69 -22.03 -5.56
N SER A 568 -14.16 -21.17 -4.69
CA SER A 568 -14.35 -21.24 -3.25
C SER A 568 -15.83 -21.09 -2.88
N PHE A 569 -16.58 -20.20 -3.56
CA PHE A 569 -18.02 -20.11 -3.37
C PHE A 569 -18.71 -21.43 -3.69
N TRP A 570 -18.52 -21.95 -4.91
CA TRP A 570 -19.22 -23.15 -5.36
C TRP A 570 -18.82 -24.42 -4.61
N ASN A 571 -17.57 -24.54 -4.17
CA ASN A 571 -17.04 -25.75 -3.53
C ASN A 571 -17.17 -25.72 -2.00
N LYS A 572 -17.12 -24.55 -1.37
CA LYS A 572 -17.06 -24.41 0.10
C LYS A 572 -18.26 -23.66 0.69
N LEU A 573 -18.77 -22.63 0.01
CA LEU A 573 -19.82 -21.75 0.56
C LEU A 573 -21.24 -22.18 0.17
N SER A 574 -21.44 -22.66 -1.05
CA SER A 574 -22.74 -23.14 -1.54
C SER A 574 -23.14 -24.46 -0.88
N ARG A 575 -23.74 -24.37 0.32
CA ARG A 575 -24.15 -25.51 1.15
C ARG A 575 -25.66 -25.48 1.43
N PRO A 576 -26.52 -25.81 0.46
CA PRO A 576 -27.98 -25.70 0.59
C PRO A 576 -28.51 -26.57 1.75
N TYR A 577 -29.52 -26.09 2.47
CA TYR A 577 -30.15 -26.87 3.54
C TYR A 577 -30.72 -28.21 3.04
N PRO A 578 -30.84 -29.23 3.91
CA PRO A 578 -31.46 -30.50 3.53
C PRO A 578 -32.85 -30.27 2.92
N GLY A 579 -33.05 -30.74 1.69
CA GLY A 579 -34.30 -30.55 0.95
C GLY A 579 -34.41 -29.25 0.13
N ALA A 580 -33.47 -28.31 0.28
CA ALA A 580 -33.38 -27.15 -0.60
C ALA A 580 -32.76 -27.55 -1.96
N ALA A 581 -33.20 -26.90 -3.05
CA ALA A 581 -32.61 -27.09 -4.37
C ALA A 581 -31.12 -26.74 -4.34
N ARG A 582 -30.30 -27.40 -5.17
CA ARG A 582 -28.90 -27.02 -5.30
C ARG A 582 -28.80 -25.83 -6.26
N LEU A 583 -28.11 -24.77 -5.87
CA LEU A 583 -27.74 -23.70 -6.81
C LEU A 583 -26.90 -24.30 -7.94
N GLU A 584 -27.34 -24.07 -9.18
CA GLU A 584 -26.55 -24.42 -10.36
C GLU A 584 -25.68 -23.25 -10.78
N ARG A 585 -24.54 -23.54 -11.42
CA ARG A 585 -23.70 -22.48 -11.97
C ARG A 585 -24.44 -21.85 -13.15
N PRO A 586 -24.45 -20.51 -13.29
CA PRO A 586 -25.22 -19.85 -14.35
C PRO A 586 -24.88 -20.32 -15.76
N PHE A 587 -23.62 -20.72 -15.99
CA PHE A 587 -23.20 -21.34 -17.26
C PHE A 587 -24.07 -22.55 -17.65
N PHE A 588 -24.38 -23.46 -16.71
CA PHE A 588 -25.14 -24.67 -17.02
C PHE A 588 -26.61 -24.35 -17.29
N GLU A 589 -27.18 -23.37 -16.58
CA GLU A 589 -28.57 -22.94 -16.77
C GLU A 589 -28.77 -22.25 -18.13
N GLU A 590 -27.88 -21.33 -18.52
CA GLU A 590 -28.08 -20.51 -19.73
C GLU A 590 -27.49 -21.13 -21.00
N HIS A 591 -26.37 -21.85 -20.89
CA HIS A 591 -25.56 -22.29 -22.04
C HIS A 591 -25.31 -23.80 -22.10
N GLY A 592 -25.80 -24.56 -21.11
CA GLY A 592 -25.55 -26.00 -21.01
C GLY A 592 -25.98 -26.78 -22.23
N ASP A 593 -27.16 -26.50 -22.79
CA ASP A 593 -27.68 -27.24 -23.94
C ASP A 593 -26.98 -26.86 -25.25
N VAL A 594 -26.64 -25.58 -25.44
CA VAL A 594 -25.82 -25.10 -26.58
C VAL A 594 -24.46 -25.79 -26.59
N PHE A 595 -23.83 -25.90 -25.42
CA PHE A 595 -22.56 -26.57 -25.23
C PHE A 595 -22.66 -28.08 -25.49
N LYS A 596 -23.67 -28.76 -24.92
CA LYS A 596 -23.90 -30.20 -25.14
C LYS A 596 -24.09 -30.52 -26.62
N GLU A 597 -24.93 -29.76 -27.32
CA GLU A 597 -25.19 -29.97 -28.74
C GLU A 597 -23.91 -29.77 -29.58
N TYR A 598 -23.14 -28.72 -29.30
CA TYR A 598 -21.86 -28.50 -29.99
C TYR A 598 -20.88 -29.66 -29.76
N CYS A 599 -20.71 -30.08 -28.50
CA CYS A 599 -19.86 -31.21 -28.16
C CYS A 599 -20.30 -32.50 -28.86
N GLN A 600 -21.62 -32.74 -29.01
CA GLN A 600 -22.13 -33.87 -29.79
C GLN A 600 -21.74 -33.79 -31.27
N ILE A 601 -21.89 -32.61 -31.90
CA ILE A 601 -21.49 -32.39 -33.30
C ILE A 601 -19.99 -32.65 -33.48
N VAL A 602 -19.17 -32.12 -32.57
CA VAL A 602 -17.71 -32.30 -32.58
C VAL A 602 -17.33 -33.76 -32.40
N PHE A 603 -17.82 -34.42 -31.35
CA PHE A 603 -17.45 -35.80 -31.04
C PHE A 603 -18.01 -36.83 -32.01
N GLN A 604 -18.99 -36.47 -32.84
CA GLN A 604 -19.47 -37.32 -33.95
C GLN A 604 -18.79 -37.00 -35.29
N GLY A 605 -17.87 -36.04 -35.33
CA GLY A 605 -17.14 -35.67 -36.55
C GLY A 605 -18.01 -34.95 -37.59
N ARG A 606 -19.11 -34.30 -37.17
CA ARG A 606 -20.10 -33.65 -38.06
C ARG A 606 -19.91 -32.14 -38.16
N VAL A 607 -18.79 -31.60 -37.67
CA VAL A 607 -18.53 -30.15 -37.58
C VAL A 607 -18.65 -29.44 -38.93
N ASP A 608 -18.02 -29.97 -39.98
CA ASP A 608 -18.05 -29.34 -41.32
C ASP A 608 -19.46 -29.26 -41.92
N GLN A 609 -20.31 -30.22 -41.57
CA GLN A 609 -21.67 -30.33 -42.10
C GLN A 609 -22.66 -29.48 -41.31
N GLU A 610 -22.51 -29.41 -39.98
CA GLU A 610 -23.57 -28.91 -39.08
C GLU A 610 -23.21 -27.61 -38.35
N ALA A 611 -21.94 -27.23 -38.24
CA ALA A 611 -21.53 -26.09 -37.41
C ALA A 611 -22.16 -24.76 -37.87
N ALA A 612 -22.30 -24.53 -39.18
CA ALA A 612 -22.92 -23.31 -39.70
C ALA A 612 -24.42 -23.23 -39.36
N ALA A 613 -25.15 -24.35 -39.50
CA ALA A 613 -26.56 -24.43 -39.16
C ALA A 613 -26.78 -24.32 -37.64
N TRP A 614 -25.93 -24.98 -36.85
CA TRP A 614 -25.90 -24.86 -35.39
C TRP A 614 -25.64 -23.41 -34.94
N LYS A 615 -24.63 -22.74 -35.49
CA LYS A 615 -24.33 -21.31 -35.19
C LYS A 615 -25.52 -20.42 -35.49
N LYS A 616 -26.21 -20.65 -36.62
CA LYS A 616 -27.41 -19.88 -36.99
C LYS A 616 -28.54 -20.05 -35.98
N ARG A 617 -28.79 -21.28 -35.51
CA ARG A 617 -29.81 -21.58 -34.48
C ARG A 617 -29.50 -20.91 -33.14
N HIS A 618 -28.23 -20.90 -32.73
CA HIS A 618 -27.80 -20.40 -31.42
C HIS A 618 -27.16 -19.00 -31.44
N ASN A 619 -27.29 -18.27 -32.54
CA ASN A 619 -26.56 -17.01 -32.80
C ASN A 619 -26.69 -15.97 -31.68
N THR A 620 -27.86 -15.86 -31.06
CA THR A 620 -28.10 -14.92 -29.95
C THR A 620 -27.31 -15.29 -28.70
N ALA A 621 -27.24 -16.58 -28.36
CA ALA A 621 -26.49 -17.08 -27.21
C ALA A 621 -24.98 -16.91 -27.41
N LEU A 622 -24.49 -17.17 -28.64
CA LEU A 622 -23.06 -17.08 -28.99
C LEU A 622 -22.50 -15.66 -29.02
N LYS A 623 -23.36 -14.64 -29.07
CA LYS A 623 -22.98 -13.21 -29.01
C LYS A 623 -22.80 -12.68 -27.58
N LYS A 624 -23.28 -13.41 -26.58
CA LYS A 624 -23.17 -13.02 -25.17
C LYS A 624 -21.90 -13.62 -24.57
N LYS A 625 -21.30 -12.89 -23.63
CA LYS A 625 -20.33 -13.50 -22.72
C LYS A 625 -21.04 -14.49 -21.81
N LEU A 626 -20.36 -15.58 -21.49
CA LEU A 626 -20.84 -16.57 -20.56
C LEU A 626 -20.95 -15.95 -19.17
N CYS A 627 -22.02 -16.30 -18.45
CA CYS A 627 -22.24 -15.92 -17.05
C CYS A 627 -21.33 -16.71 -16.11
N ASP A 628 -20.02 -16.53 -16.26
CA ASP A 628 -18.97 -17.10 -15.42
C ASP A 628 -17.92 -16.03 -15.13
N VAL A 629 -17.24 -16.15 -13.99
CA VAL A 629 -16.20 -15.23 -13.54
C VAL A 629 -15.12 -15.00 -14.60
N ARG A 630 -14.79 -16.01 -15.41
CA ARG A 630 -13.76 -15.91 -16.44
C ARG A 630 -14.19 -15.02 -17.60
N GLY A 631 -15.47 -14.64 -17.69
CA GLY A 631 -15.98 -13.70 -18.69
C GLY A 631 -15.71 -14.17 -20.12
N ASP A 632 -15.65 -15.49 -20.31
CA ASP A 632 -15.36 -16.14 -21.58
C ASP A 632 -16.51 -15.95 -22.57
N THR A 633 -16.21 -15.92 -23.87
CA THR A 633 -17.20 -16.21 -24.91
C THR A 633 -17.31 -17.72 -25.08
N PHE A 634 -18.33 -18.18 -25.80
CA PHE A 634 -18.39 -19.59 -26.19
C PHE A 634 -17.11 -20.02 -26.94
N PHE A 635 -16.58 -19.15 -27.82
CA PHE A 635 -15.35 -19.42 -28.55
C PHE A 635 -14.14 -19.54 -27.62
N SER A 636 -13.94 -18.60 -26.69
CA SER A 636 -12.78 -18.65 -25.79
C SER A 636 -12.86 -19.82 -24.80
N LEU A 637 -14.07 -20.23 -24.38
CA LEU A 637 -14.28 -21.45 -23.60
C LEU A 637 -13.81 -22.70 -24.38
N ILE A 638 -14.29 -22.88 -25.62
CA ILE A 638 -13.90 -24.03 -26.44
C ILE A 638 -12.40 -24.01 -26.75
N LEU A 639 -11.83 -22.83 -27.01
CA LEU A 639 -10.39 -22.66 -27.21
C LEU A 639 -9.59 -23.10 -25.98
N LYS A 640 -9.92 -22.59 -24.79
CA LYS A 640 -9.24 -22.96 -23.53
C LYS A 640 -9.37 -24.44 -23.24
N MET A 641 -10.57 -25.00 -23.40
CA MET A 641 -10.79 -26.44 -23.25
C MET A 641 -9.94 -27.26 -24.23
N THR A 642 -9.80 -26.81 -25.47
CA THR A 642 -8.95 -27.47 -26.48
C THR A 642 -7.48 -27.39 -26.10
N ILE A 643 -7.00 -26.24 -25.61
CA ILE A 643 -5.63 -26.04 -25.12
C ILE A 643 -5.36 -26.97 -23.93
N ASP A 644 -6.24 -26.99 -22.93
CA ASP A 644 -6.08 -27.82 -21.73
C ASP A 644 -6.06 -29.32 -22.09
N MET A 645 -6.92 -29.76 -23.01
CA MET A 645 -6.99 -31.16 -23.46
C MET A 645 -5.80 -31.60 -24.33
N THR A 646 -5.20 -30.68 -25.07
CA THR A 646 -4.03 -30.98 -25.93
C THR A 646 -2.71 -30.86 -25.18
N GLY A 647 -2.65 -30.02 -24.13
CA GLY A 647 -1.46 -29.78 -23.33
C GLY A 647 -1.27 -30.69 -22.11
N CYS A 648 -2.28 -31.48 -21.71
CA CYS A 648 -2.18 -32.39 -20.56
C CYS A 648 -1.88 -33.84 -20.96
N ASP A 649 -0.91 -34.47 -20.30
CA ASP A 649 -0.74 -35.92 -20.23
C ASP A 649 -1.83 -36.54 -19.33
N LEU A 650 -3.09 -36.43 -19.75
CA LEU A 650 -4.20 -37.05 -19.04
C LEU A 650 -4.09 -38.58 -19.18
N PRO A 651 -4.26 -39.35 -18.09
CA PRO A 651 -4.34 -40.80 -18.19
C PRO A 651 -5.49 -41.17 -19.13
N GLU A 652 -5.22 -42.07 -20.07
CA GLU A 652 -6.25 -42.52 -21.01
C GLU A 652 -7.47 -43.03 -20.24
N PRO A 653 -8.69 -42.60 -20.59
CA PRO A 653 -9.89 -43.14 -19.95
C PRO A 653 -9.94 -44.66 -20.15
N PRO A 654 -10.52 -45.42 -19.21
CA PRO A 654 -10.63 -46.87 -19.33
C PRO A 654 -11.23 -47.27 -20.68
N ALA A 655 -10.64 -48.28 -21.33
CA ALA A 655 -11.07 -48.75 -22.64
C ALA A 655 -12.59 -49.00 -22.67
N GLY A 656 -13.30 -48.37 -23.62
CA GLY A 656 -14.75 -48.48 -23.78
C GLY A 656 -15.59 -47.36 -23.13
N THR A 657 -14.98 -46.43 -22.38
CA THR A 657 -15.70 -45.30 -21.74
C THR A 657 -16.14 -44.24 -22.76
N ILE A 658 -15.36 -44.05 -23.83
CA ILE A 658 -15.64 -43.11 -24.92
C ILE A 658 -15.60 -43.89 -26.24
N PRO A 659 -16.58 -43.70 -27.15
CA PRO A 659 -16.69 -44.47 -28.40
C PRO A 659 -15.64 -44.12 -29.47
N ILE A 660 -14.66 -43.26 -29.16
CA ILE A 660 -13.56 -42.82 -30.02
C ILE A 660 -12.26 -42.80 -29.23
N SER A 661 -11.11 -42.90 -29.90
CA SER A 661 -9.80 -42.80 -29.23
C SER A 661 -9.58 -41.40 -28.67
N PHE A 662 -8.73 -41.29 -27.64
CA PHE A 662 -8.40 -40.02 -27.01
C PHE A 662 -7.72 -39.04 -27.99
N GLU A 663 -6.85 -39.55 -28.85
CA GLU A 663 -6.20 -38.77 -29.92
C GLU A 663 -7.21 -38.29 -30.98
N GLU A 664 -8.15 -39.13 -31.39
CA GLU A 664 -9.23 -38.74 -32.31
C GLU A 664 -10.11 -37.65 -31.68
N MET A 665 -10.38 -37.73 -30.37
CA MET A 665 -11.13 -36.70 -29.65
C MET A 665 -10.40 -35.35 -29.63
N LYS A 666 -9.08 -35.34 -29.37
CA LYS A 666 -8.25 -34.12 -29.43
C LYS A 666 -8.26 -33.52 -30.84
N ALA A 667 -8.09 -34.34 -31.87
CA ALA A 667 -8.13 -33.91 -33.26
C ALA A 667 -9.48 -33.29 -33.63
N ARG A 668 -10.60 -33.90 -33.20
CA ARG A 668 -11.95 -33.35 -33.39
C ARG A 668 -12.17 -32.01 -32.69
N LEU A 669 -11.71 -31.86 -31.45
CA LEU A 669 -11.78 -30.59 -30.72
C LEU A 669 -10.97 -29.49 -31.42
N ARG A 670 -9.77 -29.83 -31.88
CA ARG A 670 -8.89 -28.93 -32.64
C ARG A 670 -9.53 -28.49 -33.96
N HIS A 671 -10.12 -29.42 -34.71
CA HIS A 671 -10.85 -29.11 -35.94
C HIS A 671 -12.10 -28.25 -35.66
N GLY A 672 -12.80 -28.56 -34.56
CA GLY A 672 -13.93 -27.80 -34.06
C GLY A 672 -13.59 -26.32 -33.84
N VAL A 673 -12.55 -26.03 -33.06
CA VAL A 673 -12.17 -24.63 -32.78
C VAL A 673 -11.71 -23.87 -34.02
N LEU A 674 -11.02 -24.52 -34.97
CA LEU A 674 -10.67 -23.92 -36.27
C LEU A 674 -11.92 -23.57 -37.09
N THR A 675 -12.89 -24.47 -37.13
CA THR A 675 -14.15 -24.22 -37.83
C THR A 675 -14.92 -23.07 -37.17
N LEU A 676 -14.95 -23.02 -35.84
CA LEU A 676 -15.56 -21.91 -35.12
C LEU A 676 -14.89 -20.57 -35.45
N ALA A 677 -13.55 -20.52 -35.56
CA ALA A 677 -12.83 -19.30 -35.93
C ALA A 677 -13.28 -18.77 -37.30
N GLN A 678 -13.66 -19.64 -38.22
CA GLN A 678 -14.14 -19.26 -39.56
C GLN A 678 -15.59 -18.76 -39.57
N ILE A 679 -16.49 -19.40 -38.79
CA ILE A 679 -17.94 -19.14 -38.87
C ILE A 679 -18.48 -18.14 -37.84
N MET A 680 -17.72 -17.87 -36.78
CA MET A 680 -18.15 -16.96 -35.70
C MET A 680 -18.07 -15.49 -36.12
N ASP A 681 -18.87 -14.67 -35.46
CA ASP A 681 -18.85 -13.22 -35.65
C ASP A 681 -17.52 -12.65 -35.14
N ARG A 682 -16.94 -11.69 -35.87
CA ARG A 682 -15.64 -11.08 -35.54
C ARG A 682 -15.54 -10.63 -34.08
N LYS A 683 -16.60 -9.99 -33.56
CA LYS A 683 -16.65 -9.56 -32.15
C LYS A 683 -16.39 -10.71 -31.16
N ALA A 684 -16.96 -11.90 -31.39
CA ALA A 684 -16.75 -13.05 -30.49
C ALA A 684 -15.30 -13.59 -30.54
N LEU A 685 -14.57 -13.30 -31.62
CA LEU A 685 -13.16 -13.64 -31.81
C LEU A 685 -12.21 -12.58 -31.23
N GLU A 686 -12.71 -11.38 -30.94
CA GLU A 686 -11.97 -10.26 -30.33
C GLU A 686 -12.24 -10.11 -28.83
N ASP A 687 -13.45 -10.49 -28.39
CA ASP A 687 -13.87 -10.39 -26.99
C ASP A 687 -12.89 -11.12 -26.06
N THR A 688 -12.40 -10.39 -25.06
CA THR A 688 -11.37 -10.86 -24.15
C THR A 688 -11.95 -11.59 -22.95
N ASP A 689 -11.14 -12.42 -22.28
CA ASP A 689 -11.52 -13.01 -21.00
C ASP A 689 -11.34 -12.04 -19.80
N PHE A 690 -11.49 -12.57 -18.58
CA PHE A 690 -11.29 -11.85 -17.32
C PHE A 690 -9.87 -11.36 -17.06
N LYS A 691 -8.85 -11.86 -17.77
CA LYS A 691 -7.48 -11.32 -17.74
C LYS A 691 -7.21 -10.32 -18.86
N LEU A 692 -8.24 -9.99 -19.64
CA LEU A 692 -8.18 -9.19 -20.86
C LEU A 692 -7.40 -9.88 -22.00
N GLN A 693 -7.30 -11.21 -21.97
CA GLN A 693 -6.63 -11.95 -23.03
C GLN A 693 -7.58 -12.15 -24.20
N SER A 694 -7.16 -11.74 -25.40
CA SER A 694 -7.91 -12.03 -26.63
C SER A 694 -7.65 -13.49 -27.08
N PRO A 695 -8.57 -14.09 -27.85
CA PRO A 695 -8.33 -15.42 -28.42
C PRO A 695 -7.06 -15.51 -29.27
N LEU A 696 -6.68 -14.43 -29.97
CA LEU A 696 -5.41 -14.36 -30.71
C LEU A 696 -4.19 -14.49 -29.79
N MET A 697 -4.22 -13.86 -28.60
CA MET A 697 -3.15 -14.02 -27.61
C MET A 697 -3.04 -15.46 -27.09
N LEU A 698 -4.19 -16.10 -26.82
CA LEU A 698 -4.24 -17.48 -26.34
C LEU A 698 -3.71 -18.45 -27.40
N ALA A 699 -4.06 -18.26 -28.67
CA ALA A 699 -3.49 -19.05 -29.78
C ALA A 699 -1.97 -18.83 -29.92
N ALA A 700 -1.53 -17.56 -29.85
CA ALA A 700 -0.13 -17.19 -30.03
C ALA A 700 0.79 -17.76 -28.95
N VAL A 701 0.40 -17.69 -27.67
CA VAL A 701 1.22 -18.22 -26.56
C VAL A 701 1.32 -19.75 -26.56
N ASN A 702 0.33 -20.44 -27.15
CA ASN A 702 0.35 -21.89 -27.32
C ASN A 702 1.00 -22.32 -28.65
N ALA A 703 1.68 -21.40 -29.35
CA ALA A 703 2.33 -21.65 -30.63
C ALA A 703 1.37 -22.21 -31.73
N ASP A 704 0.08 -21.93 -31.63
CA ASP A 704 -0.93 -22.46 -32.55
C ASP A 704 -1.00 -21.63 -33.85
N VAL A 705 -0.09 -21.93 -34.77
CA VAL A 705 0.09 -21.21 -36.03
C VAL A 705 -1.19 -21.20 -36.87
N ASP A 706 -1.91 -22.32 -36.96
CA ASP A 706 -3.07 -22.42 -37.85
C ASP A 706 -4.27 -21.67 -37.29
N LEU A 707 -4.45 -21.66 -35.97
CA LEU A 707 -5.49 -20.83 -35.35
C LEU A 707 -5.13 -19.34 -35.42
N VAL A 708 -3.85 -18.97 -35.24
CA VAL A 708 -3.39 -17.59 -35.43
C VAL A 708 -3.72 -17.11 -36.85
N LYS A 709 -3.40 -17.91 -37.89
CA LYS A 709 -3.78 -17.57 -39.27
C LYS A 709 -5.29 -17.41 -39.42
N ALA A 710 -6.07 -18.42 -38.98
CA ALA A 710 -7.53 -18.39 -39.11
C ALA A 710 -8.16 -17.17 -38.44
N LEU A 711 -7.63 -16.73 -37.29
CA LEU A 711 -8.09 -15.51 -36.61
C LEU A 711 -7.67 -14.24 -37.37
N LEU A 712 -6.44 -14.16 -37.87
CA LEU A 712 -5.95 -13.01 -38.63
C LEU A 712 -6.68 -12.86 -39.98
N ASP A 713 -7.08 -13.96 -40.63
CA ASP A 713 -7.91 -13.96 -41.84
C ASP A 713 -9.29 -13.32 -41.61
N ARG A 714 -9.75 -13.31 -40.34
CA ARG A 714 -10.97 -12.62 -39.90
C ARG A 714 -10.74 -11.15 -39.54
N GLN A 715 -9.52 -10.65 -39.72
CA GLN A 715 -9.07 -9.29 -39.45
C GLN A 715 -9.30 -8.86 -37.99
N VAL A 716 -9.13 -9.78 -37.03
CA VAL A 716 -9.25 -9.45 -35.61
C VAL A 716 -8.21 -8.41 -35.19
N ASP A 717 -8.54 -7.62 -34.17
CA ASP A 717 -7.62 -6.64 -33.58
C ASP A 717 -6.34 -7.30 -33.02
N VAL A 718 -5.18 -6.83 -33.49
CA VAL A 718 -3.84 -7.26 -33.04
C VAL A 718 -3.27 -6.37 -31.93
N THR A 719 -3.91 -5.23 -31.66
CA THR A 719 -3.45 -4.20 -30.71
C THR A 719 -4.00 -4.37 -29.30
N ALA A 720 -5.03 -5.21 -29.13
CA ALA A 720 -5.55 -5.60 -27.82
C ALA A 720 -4.40 -5.99 -26.88
N ALA A 721 -4.53 -5.61 -25.61
CA ALA A 721 -3.55 -5.87 -24.57
C ALA A 721 -4.23 -6.46 -23.33
N ASP A 722 -3.56 -7.44 -22.70
CA ASP A 722 -4.06 -8.06 -21.48
C ASP A 722 -3.86 -7.15 -20.25
N SER A 723 -4.28 -7.62 -19.07
CA SER A 723 -4.12 -6.89 -17.79
C SER A 723 -2.67 -6.57 -17.39
N LEU A 724 -1.68 -7.12 -18.09
CA LEU A 724 -0.25 -6.83 -17.93
C LEU A 724 0.30 -5.97 -19.09
N GLY A 725 -0.56 -5.48 -19.99
CA GLY A 725 -0.16 -4.76 -21.19
C GLY A 725 0.46 -5.66 -22.27
N ARG A 726 0.31 -6.98 -22.21
CA ARG A 726 0.86 -7.89 -23.22
C ARG A 726 -0.08 -7.98 -24.41
N THR A 727 0.47 -7.75 -25.60
CA THR A 727 -0.23 -7.93 -26.88
C THR A 727 -0.06 -9.34 -27.44
N ALA A 728 -0.75 -9.68 -28.54
CA ALA A 728 -0.57 -10.96 -29.21
C ALA A 728 0.89 -11.22 -29.64
N LEU A 729 1.65 -10.17 -29.96
CA LEU A 729 3.07 -10.28 -30.33
C LEU A 729 3.95 -10.68 -29.13
N HIS A 730 3.65 -10.14 -27.93
CA HIS A 730 4.29 -10.59 -26.69
C HIS A 730 3.96 -12.07 -26.41
N SER A 731 2.70 -12.46 -26.59
CA SER A 731 2.26 -13.85 -26.43
C SER A 731 3.00 -14.80 -27.37
N ALA A 732 3.19 -14.44 -28.65
CA ALA A 732 3.96 -15.26 -29.58
C ALA A 732 5.43 -15.43 -29.18
N ALA A 733 6.05 -14.38 -28.63
CA ALA A 733 7.40 -14.46 -28.08
C ALA A 733 7.46 -15.40 -26.86
N LEU A 734 6.51 -15.28 -25.92
CA LEU A 734 6.39 -16.17 -24.76
C LEU A 734 6.10 -17.64 -25.15
N GLY A 735 5.36 -17.84 -26.24
CA GLY A 735 5.13 -19.17 -26.83
C GLY A 735 6.30 -19.72 -27.64
N HIS A 736 7.42 -18.97 -27.73
CA HIS A 736 8.61 -19.33 -28.51
C HIS A 736 8.31 -19.69 -29.98
N SER A 737 7.27 -19.10 -30.57
CA SER A 737 6.82 -19.41 -31.93
C SER A 737 7.15 -18.29 -32.91
N THR A 738 8.31 -18.40 -33.58
CA THR A 738 8.74 -17.44 -34.60
C THR A 738 7.69 -17.29 -35.71
N ARG A 739 6.97 -18.37 -36.05
CA ARG A 739 5.96 -18.32 -37.10
C ARG A 739 4.71 -17.55 -36.67
N CYS A 740 4.20 -17.75 -35.45
CA CYS A 740 3.11 -16.92 -34.93
C CYS A 740 3.54 -15.45 -34.83
N PHE A 741 4.77 -15.21 -34.36
CA PHE A 741 5.34 -13.88 -34.22
C PHE A 741 5.38 -13.17 -35.58
N GLU A 742 5.89 -13.83 -36.61
CA GLU A 742 5.97 -13.28 -37.97
C GLU A 742 4.59 -12.94 -38.55
N LEU A 743 3.60 -13.84 -38.39
CA LEU A 743 2.24 -13.63 -38.88
C LEU A 743 1.59 -12.41 -38.22
N ILE A 744 1.69 -12.31 -36.89
CA ILE A 744 1.11 -11.21 -36.12
C ILE A 744 1.82 -9.89 -36.45
N LEU A 745 3.15 -9.91 -36.59
CA LEU A 745 3.94 -8.75 -37.00
C LEU A 745 3.56 -8.27 -38.40
N SER A 746 3.39 -9.19 -39.34
CA SER A 746 3.01 -8.87 -40.73
C SER A 746 1.58 -8.31 -40.84
N SER A 747 0.74 -8.57 -39.83
CA SER A 747 -0.59 -7.99 -39.70
C SER A 747 -0.60 -6.61 -39.02
N GLY A 748 0.57 -5.99 -38.82
CA GLY A 748 0.69 -4.61 -38.33
C GLY A 748 0.77 -4.46 -36.81
N ALA A 749 1.12 -5.52 -36.06
CA ALA A 749 1.31 -5.42 -34.62
C ALA A 749 2.52 -4.51 -34.27
N ASP A 750 2.34 -3.67 -33.25
CA ASP A 750 3.40 -2.78 -32.78
C ASP A 750 4.46 -3.54 -31.97
N VAL A 751 5.70 -3.50 -32.47
CA VAL A 751 6.88 -4.10 -31.82
C VAL A 751 7.30 -3.35 -30.55
N MET A 752 6.91 -2.08 -30.42
CA MET A 752 7.23 -1.19 -29.29
C MET A 752 6.12 -1.11 -28.24
N ALA A 753 4.99 -1.80 -28.42
CA ALA A 753 3.96 -1.92 -27.40
C ALA A 753 4.60 -2.43 -26.09
N ARG A 754 4.26 -1.83 -24.95
CA ARG A 754 4.92 -2.10 -23.66
C ARG A 754 3.99 -2.77 -22.66
N THR A 755 4.53 -3.72 -21.91
CA THR A 755 3.88 -4.29 -20.72
C THR A 755 3.85 -3.29 -19.56
N CYS A 756 3.16 -3.64 -18.46
CA CYS A 756 3.10 -2.84 -17.25
C CYS A 756 4.46 -2.64 -16.56
N VAL A 757 5.46 -3.48 -16.84
CA VAL A 757 6.86 -3.32 -16.39
C VAL A 757 7.73 -2.59 -17.42
N GLY A 758 7.13 -2.07 -18.50
CA GLY A 758 7.81 -1.28 -19.53
C GLY A 758 8.55 -2.10 -20.59
N THR A 759 8.46 -3.42 -20.57
CA THR A 759 9.12 -4.30 -21.55
C THR A 759 8.37 -4.26 -22.89
N SER A 760 9.07 -3.95 -23.98
CA SER A 760 8.51 -4.02 -25.34
C SER A 760 8.50 -5.45 -25.89
N ALA A 761 7.69 -5.74 -26.91
CA ALA A 761 7.70 -7.05 -27.57
C ALA A 761 9.08 -7.38 -28.16
N PHE A 762 9.75 -6.37 -28.73
CA PHE A 762 11.13 -6.47 -29.21
C PHE A 762 12.13 -6.83 -28.09
N ALA A 763 12.07 -6.10 -26.96
CA ALA A 763 12.93 -6.39 -25.81
C ALA A 763 12.63 -7.77 -25.20
N LEU A 764 11.37 -8.19 -25.15
CA LEU A 764 10.98 -9.50 -24.65
C LEU A 764 11.57 -10.64 -25.50
N ALA A 765 11.49 -10.53 -26.84
CA ALA A 765 12.08 -11.52 -27.75
C ALA A 765 13.59 -11.67 -27.51
N ALA A 766 14.30 -10.56 -27.33
CA ALA A 766 15.73 -10.58 -27.04
C ALA A 766 16.06 -11.17 -25.66
N ASN A 767 15.29 -10.83 -24.62
CA ASN A 767 15.46 -11.38 -23.26
C ASN A 767 15.26 -12.91 -23.25
N LEU A 768 14.33 -13.41 -24.05
CA LEU A 768 14.10 -14.84 -24.24
C LEU A 768 15.14 -15.49 -25.16
N GLY A 769 16.05 -14.72 -25.75
CA GLY A 769 17.07 -15.19 -26.67
C GLY A 769 16.51 -15.69 -28.00
N GLU A 770 15.39 -15.15 -28.47
CA GLU A 770 14.78 -15.50 -29.76
C GLU A 770 15.38 -14.63 -30.88
N ASP A 771 16.59 -14.99 -31.31
CA ASP A 771 17.40 -14.25 -32.28
C ASP A 771 16.71 -14.06 -33.64
N GLU A 772 15.93 -15.06 -34.09
CA GLU A 772 15.14 -14.96 -35.31
C GLU A 772 13.99 -13.93 -35.19
N MET A 773 13.32 -13.86 -34.04
CA MET A 773 12.27 -12.85 -33.81
C MET A 773 12.84 -11.43 -33.74
N VAL A 774 14.03 -11.27 -33.16
CA VAL A 774 14.76 -9.99 -33.14
C VAL A 774 15.11 -9.57 -34.56
N ARG A 775 15.63 -10.49 -35.38
CA ARG A 775 15.93 -10.21 -36.79
C ARG A 775 14.68 -9.78 -37.55
N LEU A 776 13.57 -10.51 -37.41
CA LEU A 776 12.29 -10.15 -38.03
C LEU A 776 11.80 -8.75 -37.64
N CYS A 777 11.97 -8.36 -36.36
CA CYS A 777 11.63 -7.01 -35.90
C CYS A 777 12.48 -5.94 -36.60
N LEU A 778 13.78 -6.18 -36.76
CA LEU A 778 14.69 -5.24 -37.44
C LEU A 778 14.37 -5.13 -38.92
N GLU A 779 14.12 -6.26 -39.59
CA GLU A 779 13.80 -6.31 -41.03
C GLU A 779 12.46 -5.65 -41.35
N LYS A 780 11.41 -5.93 -40.57
CA LYS A 780 10.03 -5.47 -40.88
C LYS A 780 9.67 -4.15 -40.21
N SER A 781 10.31 -3.81 -39.09
CA SER A 781 9.95 -2.65 -38.26
C SER A 781 11.15 -1.84 -37.79
N GLY A 782 12.35 -2.04 -38.36
CA GLY A 782 13.59 -1.40 -37.91
C GLY A 782 13.48 0.12 -37.78
N SER A 783 12.87 0.80 -38.75
CA SER A 783 12.67 2.27 -38.71
C SER A 783 11.85 2.76 -37.51
N ASN A 784 10.99 1.90 -36.95
CA ASN A 784 10.10 2.22 -35.83
C ASN A 784 10.73 1.88 -34.47
N ILE A 785 11.91 1.26 -34.44
CA ILE A 785 12.62 0.90 -33.21
C ILE A 785 13.65 2.00 -32.90
N PRO A 786 13.43 2.83 -31.85
CA PRO A 786 14.35 3.90 -31.50
C PRO A 786 15.74 3.37 -31.15
N LYS A 787 16.79 4.14 -31.48
CA LYS A 787 18.19 3.80 -31.15
C LYS A 787 18.36 3.44 -29.67
N THR A 788 17.73 4.21 -28.79
CA THR A 788 17.76 3.99 -27.33
C THR A 788 17.19 2.64 -26.90
N GLU A 789 16.17 2.11 -27.59
CA GLU A 789 15.63 0.77 -27.31
C GLU A 789 16.60 -0.30 -27.82
N ARG A 790 17.19 -0.12 -29.00
CA ARG A 790 18.21 -1.04 -29.55
C ARG A 790 19.43 -1.15 -28.63
N GLU A 791 19.90 -0.02 -28.11
CA GLU A 791 21.01 0.04 -27.15
C GLU A 791 20.69 -0.70 -25.86
N LYS A 792 19.48 -0.51 -25.30
CA LYS A 792 19.02 -1.25 -24.11
C LYS A 792 18.99 -2.76 -24.36
N VAL A 793 18.44 -3.17 -25.50
CA VAL A 793 18.36 -4.58 -25.87
C VAL A 793 19.74 -5.19 -26.12
N LEU A 794 20.63 -4.45 -26.78
CA LEU A 794 22.04 -4.85 -26.98
C LEU A 794 22.74 -5.05 -25.64
N ALA A 795 22.63 -4.08 -24.74
CA ALA A 795 23.23 -4.18 -23.40
C ALA A 795 22.69 -5.40 -22.63
N CYS A 796 21.38 -5.67 -22.71
CA CYS A 796 20.79 -6.84 -22.10
C CYS A 796 21.29 -8.16 -22.72
N ALA A 797 21.41 -8.23 -24.05
CA ALA A 797 21.91 -9.41 -24.74
C ALA A 797 23.39 -9.69 -24.41
N ILE A 798 24.23 -8.63 -24.31
CA ILE A 798 25.63 -8.75 -23.87
C ILE A 798 25.69 -9.24 -22.42
N ASP A 799 24.90 -8.66 -21.51
CA ASP A 799 24.87 -9.10 -20.11
C ASP A 799 24.41 -10.57 -19.98
N CYS A 800 23.35 -10.97 -20.68
CA CYS A 800 22.92 -12.37 -20.74
C CYS A 800 23.99 -13.30 -21.32
N TYR A 801 24.80 -12.83 -22.27
CA TYR A 801 25.91 -13.59 -22.85
C TYR A 801 27.10 -13.72 -21.87
N GLU A 802 27.55 -12.62 -21.28
CA GLU A 802 28.70 -12.56 -20.38
C GLU A 802 28.39 -13.24 -19.04
N ASN A 803 27.24 -12.92 -18.44
CA ASN A 803 26.77 -13.40 -17.15
C ASN A 803 25.83 -14.61 -17.26
N TYR A 804 25.91 -15.38 -18.34
CA TYR A 804 25.02 -16.50 -18.67
C TYR A 804 24.80 -17.50 -17.53
N LYS A 805 25.84 -17.83 -16.74
CA LYS A 805 25.69 -18.78 -15.61
C LYS A 805 24.79 -18.23 -14.51
N ARG A 806 24.87 -16.93 -14.22
CA ARG A 806 24.02 -16.24 -13.23
C ARG A 806 22.58 -16.22 -13.73
N HIS A 807 22.37 -15.72 -14.94
CA HIS A 807 21.04 -15.70 -15.57
C HIS A 807 20.41 -17.08 -15.68
N ARG A 808 21.19 -18.12 -16.00
CA ARG A 808 20.69 -19.51 -16.01
C ARG A 808 20.14 -19.94 -14.65
N LYS A 809 20.79 -19.52 -13.55
CA LYS A 809 20.33 -19.82 -12.19
C LYS A 809 19.04 -19.05 -11.87
N ASP A 810 18.99 -17.77 -12.22
CA ASP A 810 17.84 -16.89 -11.96
C ASP A 810 16.60 -17.34 -12.79
N PHE A 811 16.81 -17.74 -14.05
CA PHE A 811 15.76 -18.34 -14.89
C PHE A 811 15.27 -19.69 -14.33
N ALA A 812 16.19 -20.55 -13.87
CA ALA A 812 15.81 -21.82 -13.24
C ALA A 812 14.98 -21.62 -11.96
N GLN A 813 15.33 -20.62 -11.14
CA GLN A 813 14.58 -20.26 -9.94
C GLN A 813 13.18 -19.72 -10.25
N SER A 814 13.02 -19.00 -11.36
CA SER A 814 11.72 -18.50 -11.85
C SER A 814 10.94 -19.52 -12.70
N GLY A 815 11.44 -20.76 -12.82
CA GLY A 815 10.80 -21.83 -13.59
C GLY A 815 10.89 -21.67 -15.11
N LYS A 816 11.70 -20.74 -15.61
CA LYS A 816 11.90 -20.45 -17.04
C LYS A 816 13.13 -21.17 -17.57
N LYS A 817 13.11 -21.56 -18.86
CA LYS A 817 14.30 -22.07 -19.56
C LYS A 817 15.03 -20.91 -20.21
N ILE A 818 16.33 -20.78 -19.92
CA ILE A 818 17.20 -19.81 -20.60
C ILE A 818 17.56 -20.34 -21.99
N ALA A 819 17.56 -19.46 -23.01
CA ALA A 819 18.00 -19.81 -24.35
C ALA A 819 19.50 -20.13 -24.40
N PRO A 820 20.00 -20.89 -25.39
CA PRO A 820 21.43 -21.16 -25.52
C PRO A 820 22.26 -19.87 -25.60
N LYS A 821 23.41 -19.84 -24.91
CA LYS A 821 24.36 -18.69 -24.90
C LYS A 821 24.67 -18.15 -26.30
N ALA A 822 24.73 -19.01 -27.31
CA ALA A 822 24.98 -18.61 -28.70
C ALA A 822 23.90 -17.69 -29.29
N ARG A 823 22.63 -17.81 -28.87
CA ARG A 823 21.54 -16.95 -29.37
C ARG A 823 21.70 -15.51 -28.91
N TYR A 824 22.04 -15.30 -27.63
CA TYR A 824 22.34 -13.96 -27.10
C TYR A 824 23.52 -13.29 -27.80
N ARG A 825 24.56 -14.06 -28.13
CA ARG A 825 25.68 -13.56 -28.95
C ARG A 825 25.20 -13.07 -30.31
N ARG A 826 24.39 -13.86 -31.01
CA ARG A 826 23.86 -13.47 -32.33
C ARG A 826 22.97 -12.24 -32.26
N ILE A 827 22.18 -12.08 -31.20
CA ILE A 827 21.40 -10.85 -30.96
C ILE A 827 22.34 -9.64 -30.80
N ALA A 828 23.41 -9.77 -30.01
CA ALA A 828 24.39 -8.70 -29.83
C ALA A 828 25.10 -8.35 -31.15
N ASP A 829 25.49 -9.35 -31.95
CA ASP A 829 26.13 -9.17 -33.25
C ASP A 829 25.18 -8.46 -34.24
N LEU A 830 23.90 -8.86 -34.29
CA LEU A 830 22.87 -8.22 -35.14
C LEU A 830 22.71 -6.73 -34.82
N LEU A 831 22.61 -6.38 -33.54
CA LEU A 831 22.39 -5.00 -33.12
C LEU A 831 23.64 -4.13 -33.22
N SER A 832 24.83 -4.72 -33.04
CA SER A 832 26.10 -4.00 -33.20
C SER A 832 26.40 -3.68 -34.66
N GLY A 833 26.08 -4.58 -35.59
CA GLY A 833 26.27 -4.37 -37.03
C GLY A 833 25.38 -3.28 -37.62
N GLU A 834 24.14 -3.16 -37.17
CA GLU A 834 23.23 -2.08 -37.61
C GLU A 834 23.61 -0.70 -37.03
N MET A 835 24.15 -0.64 -35.82
CA MET A 835 24.60 0.64 -35.24
C MET A 835 25.89 1.16 -35.91
N ALA A 836 26.72 0.27 -36.45
CA ALA A 836 27.90 0.66 -37.23
C ALA A 836 27.58 1.14 -38.66
N SER A 837 26.39 0.82 -39.19
CA SER A 837 25.95 1.20 -40.55
C SER A 837 25.01 2.41 -40.60
N SER A 838 24.61 2.95 -39.44
CA SER A 838 23.74 4.12 -39.30
C SER A 838 24.44 5.39 -38.76
N CYS A 839 25.74 5.30 -38.45
CA CYS A 839 26.67 6.43 -38.31
C CYS A 839 27.38 6.66 -39.64
#